data_AF-A0A9P9D9A1-F1
#
_entry.id   AF-A0A9P9D9A1-F1
#
_cell.length_a   1.000
_cell.length_b   1.000
_cell.length_c   1.000
_cell.angle_alpha   90.00
_cell.angle_beta   90.00
_cell.angle_gamma   90.00
#
_symmetry.space_group_name_H-M   'P 1'
#
loop_
_entity.id
_entity.type
_entity.pdbx_description
1 polymer ?
#
loop_
_entity_poly.entity_id
_entity_poly.type
_entity_poly.pdbx_seq_one_letter_code
_entity_poly.pdbx_strand_id
1 'polypeptide(L)'
;MSRDSDTAASTSTAGTADIRLTSPDASAPGSSPKFILSAADMGEGLIQALQKIITLDDFDNEILVPLPPIDLDLFKAKFNAKDYDCQYTANIFKPGPKGKGYTHVYISECKSDFEWPDFPKEVKIPTHEEARTWLDTFFSDLPEDPVPYFSGHLDVPYEDLLNPGPEILEELDLADLHRPYWHIGGDKSANRHHTEDLDCLEGTIAYGLRSANLVLAGVKLWILIAMRHTKKFEDFITEMWECNKCSQRVGHQSLLISPSRLEKEEIDFYIKIAGPGKLILPHLCQYHGIVNMGPGIALSVNFKLPGDRLISKGLRRCNRCGVSTFTGRHRVPSVDPPAELEDSQSGDLERAALPSEVPGRKRKACEEFPRKPKTTRAIERRLGDLEKKVKASDPSCRIPQIDPSKLSERQLDVFERVVAIRSKLAMNQLVTLTRELQRQQPVMAQDLDVPQPEDLIDKRILHLKRAVEESALSKFRVRYAQVCLARAVDEDKKDKGLARAGHNDIQARAERLEMSKADINYHLQEGRKWATICGPHEGLLPLILLDSNNKFKIPKKGWHELRGQYLEDFHGLLDDPFTQDLDAAGKVFLDILDGLEKVVKWEPALTDAARDEDLASALKSYMLLTKQSSRLGYVVSNTMGEWPTLDGSWHSR
;
A
#
# COMPACT_ATOMS: atom_id res chain seq x y z
N MET A 1 46.75 49.08 67.96
CA MET A 1 47.40 48.04 68.77
C MET A 1 46.72 46.73 68.41
N SER A 2 47.29 46.01 67.44
CA SER A 2 48.04 44.75 67.65
C SER A 2 47.10 43.57 67.94
N ARG A 3 47.15 42.41 67.29
CA ARG A 3 48.16 41.83 66.39
C ARG A 3 47.62 40.47 65.90
N ASP A 4 48.00 40.14 64.66
CA ASP A 4 48.45 38.82 64.15
C ASP A 4 47.46 37.65 64.16
N SER A 5 47.33 36.84 63.10
CA SER A 5 48.37 36.27 62.21
C SER A 5 47.67 35.76 60.94
N ASP A 6 48.13 36.07 59.73
CA ASP A 6 49.04 35.27 58.88
C ASP A 6 48.56 33.81 58.67
N THR A 7 48.45 33.21 57.48
CA THR A 7 49.24 33.39 56.25
C THR A 7 48.55 32.69 55.06
N ALA A 8 48.77 33.28 53.88
CA ALA A 8 48.67 32.82 52.49
C ALA A 8 48.28 31.35 52.15
N ALA A 9 47.36 31.22 51.18
CA ALA A 9 47.42 30.17 50.16
C ALA A 9 47.23 30.79 48.76
N SER A 10 48.23 30.53 47.92
CA SER A 10 48.39 30.93 46.52
C SER A 10 47.22 30.49 45.63
N THR A 11 46.56 31.44 44.97
CA THR A 11 45.72 31.19 43.80
C THR A 11 46.56 31.33 42.54
N SER A 12 46.98 30.20 41.96
CA SER A 12 47.49 30.16 40.59
C SER A 12 46.91 28.97 39.83
N THR A 13 46.28 29.31 38.70
CA THR A 13 46.17 28.55 37.44
C THR A 13 45.44 27.20 37.43
N ALA A 14 44.39 27.09 36.63
CA ALA A 14 44.41 26.26 35.41
C ALA A 14 43.15 26.49 34.57
N GLY A 15 43.31 26.33 33.26
CA GLY A 15 42.36 26.73 32.22
C GLY A 15 41.03 26.00 32.27
N THR A 16 40.01 26.72 31.79
CA THR A 16 38.72 26.19 31.39
C THR A 16 38.95 25.18 30.26
N ALA A 17 39.02 23.91 30.63
CA ALA A 17 39.13 22.80 29.69
C ALA A 17 37.73 22.43 29.17
N ASP A 18 37.68 22.27 27.86
CA ASP A 18 36.64 21.61 27.07
C ASP A 18 35.94 20.48 27.83
N ILE A 19 34.67 20.67 28.16
CA ILE A 19 33.76 19.55 28.45
C ILE A 19 33.31 19.03 27.08
N ARG A 20 34.12 18.15 26.49
CA ARG A 20 33.68 17.31 25.37
C ARG A 20 32.55 16.42 25.86
N LEU A 21 31.37 16.57 25.24
CA LEU A 21 30.29 15.59 25.31
C LEU A 21 30.81 14.25 24.78
N THR A 22 31.01 13.30 25.68
CA THR A 22 31.08 11.87 25.35
C THR A 22 29.72 11.27 25.67
N SER A 23 29.13 10.57 24.70
CA SER A 23 27.99 9.68 24.91
C SER A 23 28.26 8.76 26.10
N PRO A 24 27.38 8.73 27.12
CA PRO A 24 27.47 7.70 28.13
C PRO A 24 26.99 6.36 27.56
N ASP A 25 27.68 5.29 27.97
CA ASP A 25 27.41 3.87 27.74
C ASP A 25 27.89 3.23 26.43
N ALA A 26 29.21 3.06 26.34
CA ALA A 26 29.77 1.85 25.76
C ALA A 26 30.01 0.83 26.89
N SER A 27 29.20 -0.22 26.95
CA SER A 27 29.49 -1.38 27.81
C SER A 27 30.84 -1.96 27.38
N ALA A 28 31.75 -2.14 28.33
CA ALA A 28 33.09 -2.69 28.06
C ALA A 28 32.99 -4.10 27.44
N PRO A 29 33.86 -4.45 26.48
CA PRO A 29 33.88 -5.79 25.89
C PRO A 29 34.19 -6.83 26.98
N GLY A 30 33.18 -7.64 27.32
CA GLY A 30 33.25 -8.67 28.36
C GLY A 30 32.20 -8.57 29.47
N SER A 31 31.32 -7.55 29.48
CA SER A 31 30.19 -7.53 30.41
C SER A 31 29.16 -8.59 30.05
N SER A 32 28.70 -9.36 31.04
CA SER A 32 27.58 -10.28 30.89
C SER A 32 26.37 -9.56 30.26
N PRO A 33 25.60 -10.22 29.37
CA PRO A 33 24.41 -9.60 28.80
C PRO A 33 23.46 -9.19 29.93
N LYS A 34 23.02 -7.94 29.93
CA LYS A 34 22.24 -7.36 31.02
C LYS A 34 20.86 -8.01 31.15
N PHE A 35 20.22 -8.27 30.02
CA PHE A 35 18.91 -8.91 29.94
C PHE A 35 18.99 -10.13 29.03
N ILE A 36 18.50 -11.27 29.53
CA ILE A 36 18.53 -12.55 28.84
C ILE A 36 17.16 -13.22 28.99
N LEU A 37 16.61 -13.73 27.88
CA LEU A 37 15.45 -14.61 27.88
C LEU A 37 15.87 -16.05 27.63
N SER A 38 15.17 -17.00 28.23
CA SER A 38 15.30 -18.43 27.95
C SER A 38 14.40 -18.85 26.78
N ALA A 39 14.52 -20.09 26.32
CA ALA A 39 13.65 -20.59 25.24
C ALA A 39 12.18 -20.67 25.68
N ALA A 40 11.92 -20.88 26.97
CA ALA A 40 10.57 -20.90 27.54
C ALA A 40 9.94 -19.50 27.63
N ASP A 41 10.76 -18.45 27.60
CA ASP A 41 10.28 -17.07 27.61
C ASP A 41 9.97 -16.56 26.19
N MET A 42 10.26 -17.32 25.13
CA MET A 42 9.96 -16.96 23.74
C MET A 42 8.56 -17.45 23.33
N GLY A 43 8.12 -17.15 22.11
CA GLY A 43 6.79 -17.56 21.62
C GLY A 43 5.67 -17.06 22.52
N GLU A 44 4.74 -17.93 22.92
CA GLU A 44 3.59 -17.55 23.77
C GLU A 44 3.99 -16.90 25.11
N GLY A 45 5.18 -17.22 25.65
CA GLY A 45 5.71 -16.63 26.89
C GLY A 45 6.26 -15.22 26.74
N LEU A 46 6.46 -14.74 25.49
CA LEU A 46 7.22 -13.53 25.18
C LEU A 46 6.68 -12.29 25.87
N ILE A 47 5.39 -12.01 25.74
CA ILE A 47 4.81 -10.76 26.24
C ILE A 47 4.92 -10.67 27.77
N GLN A 48 4.73 -11.79 28.47
CA GLN A 48 4.88 -11.83 29.92
C GLN A 48 6.32 -11.60 30.37
N ALA A 49 7.30 -12.14 29.63
CA ALA A 49 8.70 -11.94 29.94
C ALA A 49 9.16 -10.51 29.64
N LEU A 50 8.77 -9.98 28.47
CA LEU A 50 9.05 -8.60 28.06
C LEU A 50 8.46 -7.58 29.04
N GLN A 51 7.25 -7.83 29.57
CA GLN A 51 6.64 -6.95 30.56
C GLN A 51 7.53 -6.75 31.79
N LYS A 52 8.23 -7.80 32.26
CA LYS A 52 9.09 -7.73 33.45
C LYS A 52 10.39 -6.94 33.20
N ILE A 53 10.86 -6.94 31.96
CA ILE A 53 12.14 -6.33 31.58
C ILE A 53 11.93 -4.86 31.19
N ILE A 54 10.95 -4.57 30.33
CA ILE A 54 10.73 -3.23 29.76
C ILE A 54 10.34 -2.21 30.84
N THR A 55 9.77 -2.65 31.96
CA THR A 55 9.40 -1.77 33.08
C THR A 55 10.56 -1.42 34.00
N LEU A 56 11.75 -1.97 33.78
CA LEU A 56 12.94 -1.63 34.55
C LEU A 56 13.53 -0.31 34.06
N ASP A 57 13.86 0.58 34.98
CA ASP A 57 14.40 1.93 34.68
C ASP A 57 15.71 1.90 33.87
N ASP A 58 16.41 0.76 33.93
CA ASP A 58 17.72 0.57 33.32
C ASP A 58 17.67 -0.30 32.04
N PHE A 59 16.46 -0.55 31.52
CA PHE A 59 16.27 -1.21 30.22
C PHE A 59 16.82 -0.33 29.08
N ASP A 60 17.66 -0.92 28.23
CA ASP A 60 18.45 -0.21 27.22
C ASP A 60 18.16 -0.68 25.78
N ASN A 61 16.91 -1.10 25.52
CA ASN A 61 16.42 -1.57 24.22
C ASN A 61 16.94 -2.93 23.75
N GLU A 62 17.79 -3.62 24.50
CA GLU A 62 18.45 -4.85 24.04
C GLU A 62 18.25 -6.03 24.98
N ILE A 63 17.96 -7.20 24.40
CA ILE A 63 17.82 -8.46 25.12
C ILE A 63 18.56 -9.55 24.34
N LEU A 64 19.27 -10.43 25.04
CA LEU A 64 19.84 -11.64 24.44
C LEU A 64 18.83 -12.79 24.53
N VAL A 65 18.62 -13.52 23.44
CA VAL A 65 17.69 -14.65 23.38
C VAL A 65 18.36 -15.89 22.78
N PRO A 66 17.87 -17.10 23.07
CA PRO A 66 18.36 -18.31 22.41
C PRO A 66 18.03 -18.26 20.92
N LEU A 67 19.00 -18.65 20.10
CA LEU A 67 18.86 -18.68 18.65
C LEU A 67 18.80 -20.13 18.16
N PRO A 68 17.74 -20.54 17.42
CA PRO A 68 17.76 -21.82 16.73
C PRO A 68 18.71 -21.78 15.53
N PRO A 69 19.28 -22.92 15.11
CA PRO A 69 20.04 -22.99 13.87
C PRO A 69 19.15 -22.62 12.68
N ILE A 70 19.63 -21.71 11.84
CA ILE A 70 18.91 -21.22 10.66
C ILE A 70 19.32 -22.04 9.45
N ASP A 71 18.32 -22.59 8.75
CA ASP A 71 18.51 -23.29 7.48
C ASP A 71 18.24 -22.34 6.31
N LEU A 72 19.31 -21.73 5.78
CA LEU A 72 19.22 -20.80 4.64
C LEU A 72 18.65 -21.45 3.38
N ASP A 73 18.88 -22.75 3.17
CA ASP A 73 18.34 -23.48 2.02
C ASP A 73 16.83 -23.66 2.16
N LEU A 74 16.35 -23.93 3.37
CA LEU A 74 14.92 -23.92 3.68
C LEU A 74 14.30 -22.54 3.42
N PHE A 75 14.93 -21.46 3.87
CA PHE A 75 14.48 -20.10 3.59
C PHE A 75 14.36 -19.83 2.09
N LYS A 76 15.39 -20.17 1.30
CA LYS A 76 15.40 -20.03 -0.16
C LYS A 76 14.34 -20.91 -0.84
N ALA A 77 14.21 -22.17 -0.43
CA ALA A 77 13.24 -23.11 -0.98
C ALA A 77 11.79 -22.70 -0.68
N LYS A 78 11.57 -22.14 0.52
CA LYS A 78 10.30 -21.57 0.96
C LYS A 78 10.10 -20.13 0.47
N PHE A 79 10.93 -19.63 -0.45
CA PHE A 79 10.81 -18.32 -1.06
C PHE A 79 10.49 -18.44 -2.56
N ASN A 80 9.21 -18.53 -2.87
CA ASN A 80 8.56 -18.31 -4.16
C ASN A 80 8.11 -16.85 -4.34
N ALA A 81 8.90 -16.06 -5.07
CA ALA A 81 8.64 -14.63 -5.35
C ALA A 81 7.23 -14.30 -5.88
N LYS A 82 6.42 -15.28 -6.33
CA LYS A 82 5.09 -15.04 -6.90
C LYS A 82 3.97 -14.94 -5.85
N ASP A 83 4.08 -15.56 -4.67
CA ASP A 83 2.92 -15.85 -3.81
C ASP A 83 2.98 -15.32 -2.36
N TYR A 84 3.94 -14.47 -1.99
CA TYR A 84 3.97 -13.86 -0.66
C TYR A 84 3.22 -12.54 -0.54
N ASP A 85 2.77 -12.33 0.69
CA ASP A 85 2.32 -11.06 1.24
C ASP A 85 3.56 -10.24 1.65
N CYS A 86 4.20 -9.65 0.64
CA CYS A 86 5.38 -8.81 0.82
C CYS A 86 4.97 -7.33 0.77
N GLN A 87 5.46 -6.57 1.74
CA GLN A 87 5.33 -5.12 1.73
C GLN A 87 6.37 -4.51 0.79
N TYR A 88 7.64 -4.93 0.87
CA TYR A 88 8.75 -4.35 0.07
C TYR A 88 9.73 -5.43 -0.39
N THR A 89 10.45 -5.17 -1.48
CA THR A 89 11.38 -6.10 -2.15
C THR A 89 12.77 -5.51 -2.42
N ALA A 90 12.91 -4.18 -2.43
CA ALA A 90 14.21 -3.50 -2.54
C ALA A 90 14.21 -2.11 -1.88
N ASN A 91 15.39 -1.60 -1.54
CA ASN A 91 15.63 -0.21 -1.17
C ASN A 91 16.24 0.59 -2.32
N ILE A 92 15.75 1.80 -2.54
CA ILE A 92 16.29 2.76 -3.51
C ILE A 92 16.72 4.01 -2.75
N PHE A 93 17.96 4.43 -2.94
CA PHE A 93 18.54 5.55 -2.21
C PHE A 93 18.58 6.82 -3.08
N LYS A 94 18.11 7.93 -2.51
CA LYS A 94 18.30 9.26 -3.12
C LYS A 94 19.11 10.13 -2.17
N PRO A 95 20.36 10.47 -2.52
CA PRO A 95 21.23 11.26 -1.65
C PRO A 95 20.66 12.63 -1.37
N GLY A 96 20.79 13.10 -0.13
CA GLY A 96 20.63 14.52 0.19
C GLY A 96 21.79 15.37 -0.37
N PRO A 97 21.69 16.71 -0.33
CA PRO A 97 22.78 17.57 -0.76
C PRO A 97 24.07 17.25 0.00
N LYS A 98 25.20 17.30 -0.70
CA LYS A 98 26.52 16.95 -0.16
C LYS A 98 26.79 17.69 1.16
N GLY A 99 27.20 16.95 2.19
CA GLY A 99 27.51 17.49 3.52
C GLY A 99 26.29 17.80 4.39
N LYS A 100 25.06 17.48 3.97
CA LYS A 100 23.86 17.61 4.81
C LYS A 100 23.58 16.39 5.68
N GLY A 101 24.23 15.25 5.41
CA GLY A 101 24.19 14.05 6.27
C GLY A 101 22.80 13.42 6.40
N TYR A 102 22.10 13.28 5.28
CA TYR A 102 20.86 12.51 5.20
C TYR A 102 20.71 11.87 3.81
N THR A 103 19.87 10.85 3.74
CA THR A 103 19.44 10.21 2.49
C THR A 103 17.96 9.89 2.56
N HIS A 104 17.30 9.81 1.40
CA HIS A 104 15.97 9.23 1.32
C HIS A 104 16.09 7.74 0.98
N VAL A 105 15.42 6.90 1.77
CA VAL A 105 15.33 5.45 1.62
C VAL A 105 13.93 5.12 1.11
N TYR A 106 13.81 5.02 -0.20
CA TYR A 106 12.58 4.57 -0.85
C TYR A 106 12.55 3.04 -0.91
N ILE A 107 11.36 2.52 -1.18
CA ILE A 107 11.05 1.10 -1.21
C ILE A 107 10.48 0.75 -2.59
N SER A 108 10.90 -0.39 -3.14
CA SER A 108 10.23 -1.00 -4.28
C SER A 108 9.28 -2.09 -3.77
N GLU A 109 8.10 -2.16 -4.35
CA GLU A 109 7.14 -3.26 -4.16
C GLU A 109 7.23 -4.28 -5.32
N CYS A 110 8.14 -4.05 -6.27
CA CYS A 110 8.25 -4.89 -7.46
C CYS A 110 8.96 -6.20 -7.10
N LYS A 111 8.20 -7.30 -7.17
CA LYS A 111 8.67 -8.65 -6.79
C LYS A 111 9.89 -9.15 -7.57
N SER A 112 10.17 -8.61 -8.76
CA SER A 112 11.38 -8.93 -9.53
C SER A 112 12.66 -8.32 -8.96
N ASP A 113 12.54 -7.33 -8.08
CA ASP A 113 13.68 -6.54 -7.62
C ASP A 113 14.38 -7.21 -6.42
N PHE A 114 13.78 -8.26 -5.85
CA PHE A 114 14.42 -9.02 -4.79
C PHE A 114 15.31 -10.11 -5.37
N GLU A 115 16.61 -9.93 -5.16
CA GLU A 115 17.62 -10.97 -5.35
C GLU A 115 18.10 -11.49 -3.99
N TRP A 116 18.23 -12.80 -3.88
CA TRP A 116 18.70 -13.43 -2.65
C TRP A 116 20.14 -13.01 -2.33
N PRO A 117 20.40 -12.42 -1.15
CA PRO A 117 21.76 -12.07 -0.77
C PRO A 117 22.66 -13.30 -0.56
N ASP A 118 23.95 -13.12 -0.79
CA ASP A 118 24.97 -14.12 -0.47
C ASP A 118 25.42 -13.98 0.99
N PHE A 119 24.92 -14.87 1.84
CA PHE A 119 25.25 -14.86 3.26
C PHE A 119 26.65 -15.44 3.52
N PRO A 120 27.54 -14.70 4.21
CA PRO A 120 28.84 -15.23 4.60
C PRO A 120 28.69 -16.31 5.68
N LYS A 121 29.62 -17.26 5.73
CA LYS A 121 29.63 -18.35 6.73
C LYS A 121 29.87 -17.84 8.15
N GLU A 122 30.67 -16.78 8.27
CA GLU A 122 31.01 -16.15 9.55
C GLU A 122 30.75 -14.64 9.42
N VAL A 123 30.15 -14.07 10.46
CA VAL A 123 29.86 -12.63 10.55
C VAL A 123 30.60 -12.09 11.77
N LYS A 124 31.56 -11.20 11.54
CA LYS A 124 32.25 -10.48 12.62
C LYS A 124 31.32 -9.38 13.14
N ILE A 125 31.00 -9.42 14.43
CA ILE A 125 30.28 -8.33 15.10
C ILE A 125 31.23 -7.13 15.24
N PRO A 126 30.89 -5.95 14.69
CA PRO A 126 31.75 -4.78 14.78
C PRO A 126 31.77 -4.21 16.20
N THR A 127 32.84 -3.49 16.54
CA THR A 127 32.84 -2.61 17.71
C THR A 127 31.94 -1.40 17.48
N HIS A 128 31.57 -0.68 18.55
CA HIS A 128 30.77 0.53 18.43
C HIS A 128 31.45 1.61 17.59
N GLU A 129 32.78 1.74 17.67
CA GLU A 129 33.55 2.69 16.86
C GLU A 129 33.59 2.28 15.38
N GLU A 130 33.78 0.99 15.09
CA GLU A 130 33.68 0.43 13.74
C GLU A 130 32.29 0.68 13.13
N ALA A 131 31.22 0.40 13.89
CA ALA A 131 29.84 0.61 13.46
C ALA A 131 29.52 2.09 13.23
N ARG A 132 29.95 2.98 14.14
CA ARG A 132 29.78 4.44 14.01
C ARG A 132 30.45 4.96 12.73
N THR A 133 31.69 4.56 12.50
CA THR A 133 32.48 4.97 11.32
C THR A 133 31.87 4.45 10.03
N TRP A 134 31.41 3.19 10.04
CA TRP A 134 30.75 2.58 8.91
C TRP A 134 29.44 3.29 8.56
N LEU A 135 28.63 3.65 9.57
CA LEU A 135 27.39 4.40 9.35
C LEU A 135 27.64 5.76 8.70
N ASP A 136 28.63 6.55 9.13
CA ASP A 136 28.95 7.82 8.46
C ASP A 136 29.44 7.62 7.02
N THR A 137 30.22 6.55 6.80
CA THR A 137 30.71 6.20 5.46
C THR A 137 29.56 5.84 4.54
N PHE A 138 28.55 5.11 5.03
CA PHE A 138 27.35 4.76 4.27
C PHE A 138 26.65 5.99 3.66
N PHE A 139 26.55 7.13 4.38
CA PHE A 139 25.94 8.35 3.82
C PHE A 139 26.82 9.06 2.79
N SER A 140 28.11 8.75 2.74
CA SER A 140 29.06 9.29 1.76
C SER A 140 29.26 8.36 0.56
N ASP A 141 28.90 7.09 0.71
CA ASP A 141 29.08 5.99 -0.25
C ASP A 141 27.76 5.17 -0.33
N LEU A 142 26.71 5.83 -0.83
CA LEU A 142 25.40 5.23 -1.00
C LEU A 142 25.39 4.27 -2.20
N PRO A 143 24.61 3.18 -2.15
CA PRO A 143 24.38 2.33 -3.32
C PRO A 143 23.79 3.12 -4.49
N GLU A 144 24.34 2.94 -5.68
CA GLU A 144 23.79 3.50 -6.92
C GLU A 144 22.61 2.66 -7.44
N ASP A 145 22.72 1.34 -7.32
CA ASP A 145 21.70 0.37 -7.72
C ASP A 145 20.73 0.05 -6.57
N PRO A 146 19.49 -0.39 -6.87
CA PRO A 146 18.56 -0.88 -5.86
C PRO A 146 19.18 -2.03 -5.05
N VAL A 147 19.04 -1.96 -3.72
CA VAL A 147 19.55 -3.00 -2.81
C VAL A 147 18.41 -3.96 -2.47
N PRO A 148 18.59 -5.29 -2.64
CA PRO A 148 17.57 -6.25 -2.26
C PRO A 148 17.19 -6.14 -0.77
N TYR A 149 15.88 -6.01 -0.50
CA TYR A 149 15.34 -5.88 0.84
C TYR A 149 13.89 -6.37 0.88
N PHE A 150 13.70 -7.61 1.31
CA PHE A 150 12.39 -8.20 1.54
C PHE A 150 11.87 -7.84 2.93
N SER A 151 10.64 -7.33 2.98
CA SER A 151 9.85 -7.20 4.21
C SER A 151 8.46 -7.78 4.00
N GLY A 152 8.03 -8.74 4.83
CA GLY A 152 6.71 -9.38 4.69
C GLY A 152 6.56 -10.71 5.41
N HIS A 153 5.49 -11.44 5.12
CA HIS A 153 5.22 -12.74 5.74
C HIS A 153 5.81 -13.89 4.91
N LEU A 154 6.43 -14.86 5.59
CA LEU A 154 6.98 -16.09 5.00
C LEU A 154 6.59 -17.28 5.87
N ASP A 155 6.12 -18.35 5.24
CA ASP A 155 5.72 -19.61 5.89
C ASP A 155 6.94 -20.52 6.14
N VAL A 156 7.65 -20.27 7.24
CA VAL A 156 8.87 -20.98 7.65
C VAL A 156 8.81 -21.36 9.14
N PRO A 157 9.47 -22.47 9.57
CA PRO A 157 9.33 -23.03 10.93
C PRO A 157 10.15 -22.25 12.00
N TYR A 158 10.03 -20.93 11.99
CA TYR A 158 10.70 -20.00 12.87
C TYR A 158 9.79 -18.85 13.32
N GLU A 159 8.56 -18.77 12.81
CA GLU A 159 7.60 -17.71 13.17
C GLU A 159 7.21 -17.77 14.64
N ASP A 160 7.14 -18.96 15.23
CA ASP A 160 6.74 -19.14 16.63
C ASP A 160 7.77 -18.58 17.65
N LEU A 161 8.93 -18.08 17.19
CA LEU A 161 9.90 -17.41 18.06
C LEU A 161 9.35 -16.12 18.66
N LEU A 162 8.55 -15.38 17.89
CA LEU A 162 7.94 -14.13 18.31
C LEU A 162 6.42 -14.25 18.26
N ASN A 163 5.76 -13.98 19.39
CA ASN A 163 4.31 -13.97 19.48
C ASN A 163 3.83 -12.55 19.85
N PRO A 164 2.82 -11.99 19.16
CA PRO A 164 2.32 -10.65 19.43
C PRO A 164 1.50 -10.55 20.72
N GLY A 165 1.11 -11.69 21.29
CA GLY A 165 0.32 -11.84 22.50
C GLY A 165 -1.20 -11.79 22.25
N PRO A 166 -1.99 -12.18 23.26
CA PRO A 166 -3.43 -12.32 23.14
C PRO A 166 -4.12 -11.00 22.76
N GLU A 167 -3.64 -9.87 23.29
CA GLU A 167 -4.27 -8.57 23.02
C GLU A 167 -4.23 -8.16 21.54
N ILE A 168 -3.22 -8.61 20.79
CA ILE A 168 -3.14 -8.40 19.34
C ILE A 168 -3.87 -9.51 18.60
N LEU A 169 -3.69 -10.77 19.00
CA LEU A 169 -4.31 -11.94 18.34
C LEU A 169 -5.85 -11.92 18.40
N GLU A 170 -6.43 -11.36 19.46
CA GLU A 170 -7.88 -11.23 19.62
C GLU A 170 -8.47 -10.06 18.81
N GLU A 171 -7.64 -9.13 18.36
CA GLU A 171 -8.08 -7.96 17.58
C GLU A 171 -8.03 -8.26 16.08
N LEU A 172 -9.20 -8.57 15.51
CA LEU A 172 -9.35 -8.95 14.11
C LEU A 172 -8.96 -7.84 13.12
N ASP A 173 -9.12 -6.56 13.51
CA ASP A 173 -8.71 -5.44 12.66
C ASP A 173 -7.16 -5.28 12.58
N LEU A 174 -6.43 -6.04 13.40
CA LEU A 174 -4.97 -6.13 13.41
C LEU A 174 -4.50 -7.52 12.96
N ALA A 175 -5.30 -8.25 12.16
CA ALA A 175 -4.96 -9.59 11.66
C ALA A 175 -3.59 -9.68 10.96
N ASP A 176 -3.18 -8.61 10.29
CA ASP A 176 -1.87 -8.45 9.64
C ASP A 176 -0.69 -8.46 10.63
N LEU A 177 -0.96 -8.19 11.92
CA LEU A 177 0.01 -8.20 13.01
C LEU A 177 -0.04 -9.50 13.83
N HIS A 178 -0.90 -10.46 13.46
CA HIS A 178 -1.04 -11.73 14.18
C HIS A 178 0.15 -12.66 13.97
N ARG A 179 0.98 -12.39 12.95
CA ARG A 179 2.17 -13.16 12.62
C ARG A 179 3.37 -12.24 12.44
N PRO A 180 4.59 -12.75 12.63
CA PRO A 180 5.79 -11.94 12.45
C PRO A 180 6.05 -11.52 11.00
N TYR A 181 6.83 -10.44 10.87
CA TYR A 181 7.40 -9.94 9.63
C TYR A 181 8.86 -10.36 9.50
N TRP A 182 9.21 -10.87 8.33
CA TRP A 182 10.56 -11.21 7.95
C TRP A 182 11.24 -10.03 7.28
N HIS A 183 12.49 -9.77 7.64
CA HIS A 183 13.34 -8.73 7.07
C HIS A 183 14.62 -9.34 6.54
N ILE A 184 14.66 -9.63 5.24
CA ILE A 184 15.79 -10.26 4.56
C ILE A 184 16.42 -9.24 3.62
N GLY A 185 17.67 -8.85 3.86
CA GLY A 185 18.30 -7.75 3.13
C GLY A 185 19.74 -8.01 2.74
N GLY A 186 20.17 -7.41 1.63
CA GLY A 186 21.57 -7.34 1.22
C GLY A 186 22.38 -6.33 2.04
N ASP A 187 23.68 -6.24 1.76
CA ASP A 187 24.52 -5.20 2.35
C ASP A 187 23.97 -3.81 2.06
N LYS A 188 24.06 -2.90 3.04
CA LYS A 188 23.55 -1.52 2.99
C LYS A 188 22.03 -1.39 2.84
N SER A 189 21.24 -2.47 2.84
CA SER A 189 19.78 -2.35 2.91
C SER A 189 19.37 -1.68 4.23
N ALA A 190 18.32 -0.87 4.19
CA ALA A 190 18.00 0.06 5.26
C ALA A 190 16.49 0.26 5.43
N ASN A 191 16.11 0.75 6.60
CA ASN A 191 14.80 1.31 6.87
C ASN A 191 14.95 2.75 7.38
N ARG A 192 14.08 3.63 6.91
CA ARG A 192 14.05 5.05 7.27
C ARG A 192 13.77 5.24 8.76
N HIS A 193 14.00 6.45 9.27
CA HIS A 193 13.54 6.83 10.61
C HIS A 193 12.02 6.80 10.67
N HIS A 194 11.50 6.02 11.61
CA HIS A 194 10.07 5.94 11.89
C HIS A 194 9.85 5.55 13.36
N THR A 195 8.60 5.63 13.77
CA THR A 195 8.07 5.04 15.00
C THR A 195 7.11 3.91 14.61
N GLU A 196 6.65 3.12 15.58
CA GLU A 196 5.72 2.04 15.28
C GLU A 196 4.34 2.58 14.86
N ASP A 197 3.51 1.71 14.28
CA ASP A 197 2.14 2.06 13.96
C ASP A 197 1.36 2.49 15.19
N LEU A 198 0.43 3.44 15.00
CA LEU A 198 -0.39 4.06 16.05
C LEU A 198 0.38 4.88 17.09
N ASP A 199 1.71 5.05 16.94
CA ASP A 199 2.48 5.84 17.89
C ASP A 199 2.03 7.31 17.94
N CYS A 200 1.78 7.78 19.15
CA CYS A 200 1.42 9.16 19.42
C CYS A 200 1.75 9.53 20.87
N LEU A 201 2.42 10.66 21.07
CA LEU A 201 2.67 11.23 22.40
C LEU A 201 1.66 12.33 22.72
N GLU A 202 0.90 12.18 23.80
CA GLU A 202 0.04 13.23 24.34
C GLU A 202 0.51 13.64 25.74
N GLY A 203 1.17 14.79 25.84
CA GLY A 203 1.82 15.20 27.09
C GLY A 203 2.91 14.19 27.47
N THR A 204 2.74 13.52 28.61
CA THR A 204 3.67 12.48 29.09
C THR A 204 3.16 11.06 28.84
N ILE A 205 2.01 10.89 28.18
CA ILE A 205 1.41 9.58 27.92
C ILE A 205 1.74 9.17 26.49
N ALA A 206 2.43 8.04 26.36
CA ALA A 206 2.69 7.40 25.07
C ALA A 206 1.54 6.44 24.72
N TYR A 207 1.14 6.47 23.46
CA TYR A 207 0.19 5.58 22.84
C TYR A 207 0.87 4.91 21.65
N GLY A 208 0.43 3.71 21.29
CA GLY A 208 0.86 3.01 20.08
C GLY A 208 1.24 1.57 20.31
N LEU A 209 1.72 0.93 19.24
CA LEU A 209 2.22 -0.43 19.26
C LEU A 209 3.69 -0.46 19.66
N ARG A 210 4.11 -1.55 20.30
CA ARG A 210 5.54 -1.85 20.50
C ARG A 210 6.01 -2.76 19.39
N SER A 211 7.32 -2.88 19.21
CA SER A 211 7.92 -3.90 18.36
C SER A 211 9.04 -4.66 19.06
N ALA A 212 9.13 -5.95 18.73
CA ALA A 212 10.22 -6.83 19.11
C ALA A 212 10.90 -7.31 17.83
N ASN A 213 12.21 -7.08 17.71
CA ASN A 213 12.96 -7.32 16.48
C ASN A 213 14.15 -8.24 16.75
N LEU A 214 14.06 -9.50 16.34
CA LEU A 214 15.09 -10.52 16.54
C LEU A 214 15.99 -10.64 15.32
N VAL A 215 17.28 -10.42 15.49
CA VAL A 215 18.27 -10.70 14.45
C VAL A 215 18.62 -12.19 14.46
N LEU A 216 18.44 -12.81 13.30
CA LEU A 216 18.66 -14.24 13.07
C LEU A 216 20.00 -14.46 12.38
N ALA A 217 20.33 -13.64 11.37
CA ALA A 217 21.61 -13.68 10.67
C ALA A 217 22.09 -12.27 10.31
N GLY A 218 23.41 -12.08 10.17
CA GLY A 218 24.01 -10.80 9.81
C GLY A 218 24.11 -9.80 10.97
N VAL A 219 24.45 -8.55 10.65
CA VAL A 219 24.53 -7.44 11.61
C VAL A 219 23.57 -6.33 11.19
N LYS A 220 22.70 -5.91 12.11
CA LYS A 220 21.81 -4.75 11.94
C LYS A 220 22.24 -3.64 12.88
N LEU A 221 22.48 -2.46 12.31
CA LEU A 221 22.80 -1.25 13.05
C LEU A 221 21.52 -0.44 13.23
N TRP A 222 21.19 -0.13 14.48
CA TRP A 222 20.02 0.66 14.85
C TRP A 222 20.47 2.03 15.31
N ILE A 223 19.89 3.08 14.73
CA ILE A 223 20.05 4.47 15.16
C ILE A 223 18.78 4.84 15.93
N LEU A 224 18.83 4.79 17.25
CA LEU A 224 17.71 5.06 18.14
C LEU A 224 17.80 6.51 18.65
N ILE A 225 16.80 7.35 18.36
CA ILE A 225 16.74 8.69 18.94
C ILE A 225 16.45 8.57 20.44
N ALA A 226 17.16 9.33 21.27
CA ALA A 226 16.92 9.30 22.71
C ALA A 226 15.51 9.86 23.02
N MET A 227 14.77 9.21 23.92
CA MET A 227 13.39 9.59 24.25
C MET A 227 13.24 11.06 24.68
N ARG A 228 14.25 11.60 25.38
CA ARG A 228 14.28 13.02 25.77
C ARG A 228 14.34 14.00 24.59
N HIS A 229 14.73 13.53 23.41
CA HIS A 229 14.88 14.31 22.18
C HIS A 229 13.89 13.92 21.08
N THR A 230 12.88 13.08 21.34
CA THR A 230 11.82 12.78 20.38
C THR A 230 11.21 14.07 19.79
N LYS A 231 10.83 15.03 20.64
CA LYS A 231 10.26 16.31 20.17
C LYS A 231 11.26 17.16 19.40
N LYS A 232 12.52 17.22 19.85
CA LYS A 232 13.60 17.96 19.19
C LYS A 232 13.85 17.42 17.78
N PHE A 233 13.86 16.09 17.63
CA PHE A 233 13.98 15.44 16.34
C PHE A 233 12.79 15.74 15.43
N GLU A 234 11.56 15.65 15.92
CA GLU A 234 10.38 16.03 15.13
C GLU A 234 10.37 17.49 14.67
N ASP A 235 10.82 18.40 15.53
CA ASP A 235 10.94 19.83 15.22
C ASP A 235 12.00 20.07 14.15
N PHE A 236 13.16 19.44 14.29
CA PHE A 236 14.21 19.45 13.27
C PHE A 236 13.68 18.96 11.91
N ILE A 237 12.95 17.85 11.89
CA ILE A 237 12.38 17.33 10.65
C ILE A 237 11.33 18.30 10.07
N THR A 238 10.47 18.88 10.91
CA THR A 238 9.40 19.78 10.47
C THR A 238 9.95 21.13 9.97
N GLU A 239 11.06 21.61 10.52
CA GLU A 239 11.74 22.83 10.06
C GLU A 239 12.39 22.65 8.69
N MET A 240 12.93 21.46 8.44
CA MET A 240 13.74 21.17 7.26
C MET A 240 12.94 20.57 6.09
N TRP A 241 11.81 19.90 6.36
CA TRP A 241 11.00 19.23 5.35
C TRP A 241 9.50 19.50 5.55
N GLU A 242 8.78 19.65 4.44
CA GLU A 242 7.32 19.82 4.44
C GLU A 242 6.63 18.52 4.89
N CYS A 243 6.20 18.52 6.14
CA CYS A 243 5.52 17.39 6.75
C CYS A 243 4.00 17.56 6.73
N ASN A 244 3.28 16.47 6.47
CA ASN A 244 1.83 16.45 6.64
C ASN A 244 1.45 16.36 8.12
N LYS A 245 0.14 16.41 8.39
CA LYS A 245 -0.40 16.34 9.76
C LYS A 245 -0.53 14.92 10.31
N CYS A 246 0.06 13.92 9.65
CA CYS A 246 -0.04 12.54 10.10
C CYS A 246 0.89 12.28 11.28
N SER A 247 0.48 11.41 12.20
CA SER A 247 1.36 10.94 13.28
C SER A 247 2.63 10.27 12.74
N GLN A 248 2.55 9.61 11.57
CA GLN A 248 3.68 8.97 10.87
C GLN A 248 4.43 9.91 9.91
N ARG A 249 4.27 11.24 10.03
CA ARG A 249 4.81 12.24 9.09
C ARG A 249 6.31 12.15 8.86
N VAL A 250 7.10 11.80 9.87
CA VAL A 250 8.56 11.63 9.72
C VAL A 250 8.88 10.41 8.86
N GLY A 251 8.22 9.27 9.14
CA GLY A 251 8.36 8.04 8.35
C GLY A 251 7.91 8.23 6.90
N HIS A 252 6.98 9.15 6.62
CA HIS A 252 6.57 9.51 5.27
C HIS A 252 7.60 10.29 4.47
N GLN A 253 8.57 10.96 5.11
CA GLN A 253 9.65 11.65 4.41
C GLN A 253 10.70 10.69 3.84
N SER A 254 10.60 9.41 4.22
CA SER A 254 11.57 8.38 3.88
C SER A 254 13.00 8.72 4.28
N LEU A 255 13.19 9.50 5.34
CA LEU A 255 14.50 10.01 5.72
C LEU A 255 15.28 9.03 6.59
N LEU A 256 16.55 8.86 6.28
CA LEU A 256 17.54 8.33 7.21
C LEU A 256 18.59 9.42 7.45
N ILE A 257 18.88 9.72 8.73
CA ILE A 257 19.76 10.82 9.13
C ILE A 257 21.07 10.24 9.65
N SER A 258 22.20 10.81 9.23
CA SER A 258 23.50 10.32 9.67
C SER A 258 23.76 10.67 11.13
N PRO A 259 24.52 9.85 11.87
CA PRO A 259 24.76 10.19 13.26
C PRO A 259 25.63 11.45 13.41
N SER A 260 26.52 11.77 12.47
CA SER A 260 27.21 13.09 12.47
C SER A 260 26.26 14.26 12.23
N ARG A 261 25.17 14.07 11.49
CA ARG A 261 24.14 15.08 11.33
C ARG A 261 23.34 15.26 12.61
N LEU A 262 22.98 14.18 13.29
CA LEU A 262 22.30 14.23 14.59
C LEU A 262 23.16 14.94 15.66
N GLU A 263 24.46 14.65 15.72
CA GLU A 263 25.42 15.34 16.61
C GLU A 263 25.45 16.84 16.31
N LYS A 264 25.52 17.22 15.03
CA LYS A 264 25.55 18.63 14.61
C LYS A 264 24.28 19.40 14.99
N GLU A 265 23.13 18.72 15.00
CA GLU A 265 21.84 19.30 15.42
C GLU A 265 21.60 19.11 16.93
N GLU A 266 22.62 18.63 17.66
CA GLU A 266 22.58 18.38 19.11
C GLU A 266 21.43 17.45 19.51
N ILE A 267 21.13 16.46 18.69
CA ILE A 267 20.10 15.44 18.93
C ILE A 267 20.79 14.18 19.44
N ASP A 268 20.68 13.92 20.73
CA ASP A 268 21.09 12.65 21.35
C ASP A 268 20.43 11.42 20.71
N PHE A 269 21.25 10.41 20.45
CA PHE A 269 20.86 9.10 19.92
C PHE A 269 21.78 8.01 20.48
N TYR A 270 21.39 6.76 20.23
CA TYR A 270 22.17 5.56 20.55
C TYR A 270 22.37 4.75 19.27
N ILE A 271 23.53 4.11 19.13
CA ILE A 271 23.76 3.09 18.09
C ILE A 271 23.73 1.72 18.76
N LYS A 272 22.77 0.87 18.41
CA LYS A 272 22.73 -0.53 18.85
C LYS A 272 23.20 -1.44 17.73
N ILE A 273 24.10 -2.37 18.07
CA ILE A 273 24.69 -3.34 17.15
C ILE A 273 24.02 -4.68 17.40
N ALA A 274 23.05 -5.03 16.56
CA ALA A 274 22.29 -6.26 16.70
C ALA A 274 22.87 -7.36 15.80
N GLY A 275 23.55 -8.32 16.40
CA GLY A 275 23.96 -9.58 15.77
C GLY A 275 22.98 -10.72 16.05
N PRO A 276 23.26 -11.95 15.57
CA PRO A 276 22.40 -13.11 15.79
C PRO A 276 22.08 -13.34 17.27
N GLY A 277 20.80 -13.54 17.60
CA GLY A 277 20.31 -13.74 18.97
C GLY A 277 20.08 -12.44 19.76
N LYS A 278 20.31 -11.26 19.16
CA LYS A 278 19.93 -9.97 19.74
C LYS A 278 18.48 -9.63 19.37
N LEU A 279 17.67 -9.42 20.40
CA LEU A 279 16.31 -8.89 20.32
C LEU A 279 16.35 -7.41 20.68
N ILE A 280 15.98 -6.55 19.73
CA ILE A 280 15.89 -5.10 19.91
C ILE A 280 14.43 -4.70 20.08
N LEU A 281 14.17 -3.89 21.11
CA LEU A 281 12.85 -3.35 21.41
C LEU A 281 12.94 -1.83 21.59
N PRO A 282 12.59 -1.05 20.57
CA PRO A 282 12.41 0.39 20.72
C PRO A 282 11.38 0.69 21.83
N HIS A 283 11.57 1.78 22.57
CA HIS A 283 10.52 2.28 23.44
C HIS A 283 9.33 2.78 22.61
N LEU A 284 8.14 2.84 23.23
CA LEU A 284 6.97 3.47 22.59
C LEU A 284 7.32 4.88 22.12
N CYS A 285 6.90 5.23 20.90
CA CYS A 285 7.18 6.53 20.27
C CYS A 285 8.68 6.85 20.09
N GLN A 286 9.57 5.85 20.14
CA GLN A 286 11.00 6.05 19.90
C GLN A 286 11.32 5.97 18.41
N TYR A 287 11.79 7.08 17.85
CA TYR A 287 12.27 7.10 16.47
C TYR A 287 13.49 6.21 16.32
N HIS A 288 13.48 5.37 15.29
CA HIS A 288 14.58 4.49 14.97
C HIS A 288 14.78 4.35 13.46
N GLY A 289 16.05 4.32 13.04
CA GLY A 289 16.47 4.00 11.68
C GLY A 289 17.36 2.76 11.70
N ILE A 290 17.36 1.97 10.62
CA ILE A 290 18.02 0.67 10.60
C ILE A 290 18.87 0.56 9.34
N VAL A 291 20.09 0.05 9.44
CA VAL A 291 20.94 -0.29 8.30
C VAL A 291 21.60 -1.65 8.51
N ASN A 292 21.52 -2.54 7.53
CA ASN A 292 22.22 -3.82 7.56
C ASN A 292 23.68 -3.61 7.14
N MET A 293 24.61 -4.04 7.99
CA MET A 293 26.04 -4.08 7.69
C MET A 293 26.37 -5.49 7.20
N GLY A 294 26.34 -5.68 5.89
CA GLY A 294 26.31 -6.97 5.22
C GLY A 294 24.90 -7.58 5.11
N PRO A 295 24.75 -8.72 4.43
CA PRO A 295 23.49 -9.45 4.34
C PRO A 295 22.94 -9.87 5.70
N GLY A 296 21.62 -9.73 5.90
CA GLY A 296 20.97 -10.02 7.18
C GLY A 296 19.57 -10.61 7.07
N ILE A 297 19.19 -11.37 8.08
CA ILE A 297 17.84 -11.91 8.31
C ILE A 297 17.41 -11.50 9.71
N ALA A 298 16.25 -10.86 9.83
CA ALA A 298 15.60 -10.61 11.10
C ALA A 298 14.11 -10.94 11.02
N LEU A 299 13.53 -11.12 12.19
CA LEU A 299 12.10 -11.33 12.42
C LEU A 299 11.59 -10.20 13.32
N SER A 300 10.43 -9.63 13.04
CA SER A 300 9.81 -8.64 13.92
C SER A 300 8.34 -8.94 14.18
N VAL A 301 7.84 -8.52 15.34
CA VAL A 301 6.40 -8.56 15.63
C VAL A 301 5.99 -7.29 16.36
N ASN A 302 4.80 -6.77 16.05
CA ASN A 302 4.18 -5.75 16.87
C ASN A 302 3.42 -6.40 18.02
N PHE A 303 3.54 -5.81 19.21
CA PHE A 303 2.88 -6.32 20.40
C PHE A 303 2.34 -5.19 21.28
N LYS A 304 1.58 -5.59 22.29
CA LYS A 304 1.00 -4.70 23.28
C LYS A 304 1.20 -5.28 24.67
N LEU A 305 1.65 -4.47 25.62
CA LEU A 305 1.67 -4.83 27.04
C LEU A 305 0.31 -4.52 27.70
N PRO A 306 -0.03 -5.22 28.80
CA PRO A 306 -1.16 -4.84 29.63
C PRO A 306 -1.06 -3.38 30.07
N GLY A 307 -2.10 -2.60 29.76
CA GLY A 307 -2.18 -1.17 30.08
C GLY A 307 -1.69 -0.21 29.00
N ASP A 308 -1.01 -0.70 27.96
CA ASP A 308 -0.72 0.13 26.77
C ASP A 308 -2.03 0.60 26.13
N ARG A 309 -1.99 1.76 25.47
CA ARG A 309 -3.14 2.36 24.80
C ARG A 309 -2.82 2.58 23.34
N LEU A 310 -3.70 2.15 22.45
CA LEU A 310 -3.47 2.26 21.01
C LEU A 310 -4.07 3.53 20.39
N ILE A 311 -5.14 4.07 20.98
CA ILE A 311 -5.89 5.21 20.42
C ILE A 311 -5.77 6.41 21.35
N SER A 312 -5.36 7.54 20.76
CA SER A 312 -5.29 8.85 21.39
C SER A 312 -6.16 9.86 20.65
N LYS A 313 -6.51 10.99 21.28
CA LYS A 313 -7.27 12.08 20.64
C LYS A 313 -6.43 12.88 19.65
N GLY A 314 -5.11 12.84 19.78
CA GLY A 314 -4.10 13.50 18.98
C GLY A 314 -3.63 12.64 17.81
N LEU A 315 -3.95 11.34 17.79
CA LEU A 315 -3.61 10.44 16.69
C LEU A 315 -4.25 10.92 15.39
N ARG A 316 -3.45 11.03 14.33
CA ARG A 316 -3.88 11.45 12.99
C ARG A 316 -3.32 10.50 11.96
N ARG A 317 -4.14 10.06 11.02
CA ARG A 317 -3.75 8.98 10.10
C ARG A 317 -4.07 9.34 8.66
N CYS A 318 -3.14 9.10 7.74
CA CYS A 318 -3.39 9.22 6.31
C CYS A 318 -3.70 7.85 5.68
N ASN A 319 -4.11 7.84 4.41
CA ASN A 319 -4.43 6.61 3.69
C ASN A 319 -3.20 5.78 3.27
N ARG A 320 -1.97 6.24 3.53
CA ARG A 320 -0.72 5.51 3.25
C ARG A 320 -0.15 4.72 4.43
N CYS A 321 -0.65 4.93 5.66
CA CYS A 321 -0.16 4.18 6.84
C CYS A 321 -0.72 2.75 6.89
N GLY A 322 -0.14 1.85 7.70
CA GLY A 322 -0.66 0.51 8.01
C GLY A 322 -1.92 0.54 8.87
N VAL A 323 -2.55 -0.60 9.20
CA VAL A 323 -3.69 -0.72 10.16
C VAL A 323 -4.95 0.13 9.88
N SER A 324 -5.34 0.29 8.61
CA SER A 324 -6.46 1.15 8.19
C SER A 324 -7.81 0.76 8.80
N THR A 325 -8.12 -0.54 8.80
CA THR A 325 -9.35 -1.09 9.37
C THR A 325 -9.51 -0.70 10.84
N PHE A 326 -8.48 -0.94 11.67
CA PHE A 326 -8.49 -0.62 13.09
C PHE A 326 -8.73 0.89 13.33
N THR A 327 -7.96 1.74 12.66
CA THR A 327 -8.12 3.20 12.83
C THR A 327 -9.47 3.73 12.34
N GLY A 328 -10.05 3.09 11.32
CA GLY A 328 -11.38 3.42 10.80
C GLY A 328 -12.48 3.10 11.81
N ARG A 329 -12.45 1.91 12.41
CA ARG A 329 -13.40 1.52 13.47
C ARG A 329 -13.33 2.46 14.67
N HIS A 330 -12.12 2.87 15.05
CA HIS A 330 -11.88 3.81 16.16
C HIS A 330 -12.05 5.29 15.80
N ARG A 331 -12.50 5.60 14.57
CA ARG A 331 -12.77 6.96 14.08
C ARG A 331 -11.58 7.91 14.25
N VAL A 332 -10.37 7.40 14.08
CA VAL A 332 -9.15 8.22 14.10
C VAL A 332 -9.23 9.26 12.97
N PRO A 333 -9.03 10.55 13.24
CA PRO A 333 -9.18 11.57 12.21
C PRO A 333 -8.23 11.34 11.03
N SER A 334 -8.83 11.30 9.83
CA SER A 334 -8.07 11.20 8.59
C SER A 334 -7.46 12.54 8.21
N VAL A 335 -6.23 12.51 7.73
CA VAL A 335 -5.50 13.67 7.20
C VAL A 335 -5.00 13.39 5.81
N ASP A 336 -4.81 14.46 5.02
CA ASP A 336 -4.28 14.34 3.68
C ASP A 336 -2.90 13.65 3.69
N PRO A 337 -2.63 12.76 2.73
CA PRO A 337 -1.28 12.23 2.55
C PRO A 337 -0.28 13.37 2.26
N PRO A 338 1.02 13.14 2.44
CA PRO A 338 2.02 14.12 2.04
C PRO A 338 1.83 14.50 0.56
N ALA A 339 2.10 15.76 0.21
CA ALA A 339 2.27 16.14 -1.18
C ALA A 339 3.32 15.22 -1.80
N GLU A 340 3.10 14.77 -3.03
CA GLU A 340 4.05 13.91 -3.73
C GLU A 340 5.39 14.64 -3.81
N LEU A 341 6.35 14.30 -2.94
CA LEU A 341 7.76 14.45 -3.25
C LEU A 341 7.91 13.60 -4.50
N GLU A 342 8.10 14.24 -5.66
CA GLU A 342 8.22 13.63 -6.98
C GLU A 342 8.75 12.20 -6.84
N ASP A 343 7.86 11.23 -7.06
CA ASP A 343 8.25 9.85 -7.29
C ASP A 343 9.23 9.94 -8.47
N SER A 344 10.52 9.86 -8.18
CA SER A 344 11.54 9.64 -9.20
C SER A 344 11.41 8.20 -9.71
N GLN A 345 10.26 7.92 -10.32
CA GLN A 345 10.03 6.83 -11.25
C GLN A 345 10.27 7.35 -12.66
N SER A 346 11.55 7.49 -13.00
CA SER A 346 12.10 7.38 -14.36
C SER A 346 13.53 7.91 -14.34
N GLY A 347 14.47 7.07 -13.92
CA GLY A 347 15.88 7.29 -14.22
C GLY A 347 16.12 7.02 -15.71
N ASP A 348 15.69 7.92 -16.58
CA ASP A 348 16.32 8.06 -17.90
C ASP A 348 17.71 8.63 -17.64
N LEU A 349 18.72 7.76 -17.67
CA LEU A 349 20.11 8.15 -17.81
C LEU A 349 20.26 8.87 -19.16
N GLU A 350 20.09 10.20 -19.15
CA GLU A 350 20.52 11.08 -20.22
C GLU A 350 22.02 10.87 -20.45
N ARG A 351 22.34 10.07 -21.47
CA ARG A 351 23.71 9.86 -21.93
C ARG A 351 24.14 11.14 -22.64
N ALA A 352 24.80 12.02 -21.90
CA ALA A 352 25.52 13.15 -22.44
C ALA A 352 26.42 12.70 -23.60
N ALA A 353 26.19 13.30 -24.77
CA ALA A 353 26.98 13.09 -25.96
C ALA A 353 28.41 13.60 -25.74
N LEU A 354 29.41 12.76 -26.02
CA LEU A 354 30.78 13.19 -26.27
C LEU A 354 31.24 12.70 -27.65
N PRO A 355 32.07 13.49 -28.37
CA PRO A 355 32.30 13.32 -29.80
C PRO A 355 33.27 12.18 -30.11
N SER A 356 33.11 11.65 -31.33
CA SER A 356 33.95 10.62 -31.95
C SER A 356 35.43 11.02 -32.06
N GLU A 357 36.34 10.04 -31.92
CA GLU A 357 37.48 9.80 -32.83
C GLU A 357 38.25 8.46 -32.52
N VAL A 358 38.01 7.43 -33.37
CA VAL A 358 38.94 6.52 -34.15
C VAL A 358 40.13 5.77 -33.44
N PRO A 359 40.73 4.61 -33.91
CA PRO A 359 40.42 3.63 -35.00
C PRO A 359 40.42 2.12 -34.65
N GLY A 360 39.63 1.36 -35.42
CA GLY A 360 40.14 0.25 -36.26
C GLY A 360 40.46 -1.13 -35.66
N ARG A 361 39.57 -2.12 -35.88
CA ARG A 361 39.99 -3.49 -36.24
C ARG A 361 38.95 -4.20 -37.12
N LYS A 362 39.38 -4.48 -38.36
CA LYS A 362 38.64 -5.17 -39.41
C LYS A 362 38.19 -6.57 -38.95
N ARG A 363 36.90 -6.89 -39.09
CA ARG A 363 36.43 -8.27 -39.30
C ARG A 363 35.43 -8.32 -40.44
N LYS A 364 35.60 -9.39 -41.22
CA LYS A 364 35.08 -9.66 -42.56
C LYS A 364 33.55 -9.68 -42.62
N ALA A 365 33.04 -9.23 -43.77
CA ALA A 365 31.66 -9.31 -44.18
C ALA A 365 31.15 -10.77 -44.18
N CYS A 366 29.95 -10.96 -43.65
CA CYS A 366 29.07 -12.08 -43.97
C CYS A 366 27.68 -11.48 -44.19
N GLU A 367 27.01 -11.99 -45.21
CA GLU A 367 25.87 -11.42 -45.94
C GLU A 367 24.71 -10.94 -45.07
N GLU A 368 24.15 -9.79 -45.46
CA GLU A 368 23.05 -9.09 -44.82
C GLU A 368 21.71 -9.79 -45.11
N PHE A 369 21.08 -10.32 -44.07
CA PHE A 369 19.62 -10.33 -43.98
C PHE A 369 19.17 -9.02 -43.32
N PRO A 370 18.05 -8.40 -43.75
CA PRO A 370 17.56 -7.17 -43.13
C PRO A 370 17.18 -7.46 -41.68
N ARG A 371 18.07 -7.09 -40.74
CA ARG A 371 17.82 -7.26 -39.30
C ARG A 371 16.90 -6.13 -38.83
N LYS A 372 15.73 -6.49 -38.31
CA LYS A 372 14.82 -5.58 -37.62
C LYS A 372 15.56 -4.78 -36.53
N PRO A 373 15.20 -3.50 -36.28
CA PRO A 373 15.85 -2.68 -35.27
C PRO A 373 15.79 -3.33 -33.87
N LYS A 374 16.83 -3.13 -33.05
CA LYS A 374 16.99 -3.77 -31.73
C LYS A 374 15.82 -3.48 -30.77
N THR A 375 15.16 -2.32 -30.91
CA THR A 375 14.01 -1.88 -30.11
C THR A 375 12.75 -2.70 -30.42
N THR A 376 12.46 -2.97 -31.69
CA THR A 376 11.31 -3.82 -32.10
C THR A 376 11.43 -5.23 -31.54
N ARG A 377 12.66 -5.78 -31.50
CA ARG A 377 12.90 -7.13 -30.95
C ARG A 377 12.70 -7.19 -29.43
N ALA A 378 12.96 -6.09 -28.72
CA ALA A 378 12.74 -6.01 -27.27
C ALA A 378 11.24 -5.98 -26.94
N ILE A 379 10.47 -5.18 -27.69
CA ILE A 379 9.00 -5.10 -27.61
C ILE A 379 8.35 -6.44 -27.96
N GLU A 380 8.78 -7.08 -29.05
CA GLU A 380 8.29 -8.42 -29.44
C GLU A 380 8.55 -9.46 -28.33
N ARG A 381 9.71 -9.41 -27.67
CA ARG A 381 10.03 -10.31 -26.54
C ARG A 381 9.16 -10.03 -25.32
N ARG A 382 9.04 -8.76 -24.91
CA ARG A 382 8.25 -8.35 -23.75
C ARG A 382 6.76 -8.68 -23.95
N LEU A 383 6.23 -8.43 -25.15
CA LEU A 383 4.89 -8.87 -25.54
C LEU A 383 4.74 -10.38 -25.39
N GLY A 384 5.65 -11.18 -25.96
CA GLY A 384 5.61 -12.64 -25.84
C GLY A 384 5.67 -13.16 -24.40
N ASP A 385 6.40 -12.48 -23.52
CA ASP A 385 6.45 -12.82 -22.09
C ASP A 385 5.14 -12.45 -21.37
N LEU A 386 4.54 -11.30 -21.71
CA LEU A 386 3.23 -10.90 -21.21
C LEU A 386 2.13 -11.84 -21.70
N GLU A 387 2.13 -12.25 -22.97
CA GLU A 387 1.18 -13.21 -23.53
C GLU A 387 1.23 -14.56 -22.79
N LYS A 388 2.43 -15.05 -22.49
CA LYS A 388 2.60 -16.27 -21.67
C LYS A 388 2.08 -16.06 -20.26
N LYS A 389 2.36 -14.91 -19.63
CA LYS A 389 1.89 -14.58 -18.27
C LYS A 389 0.35 -14.58 -18.23
N VAL A 390 -0.30 -13.86 -19.13
CA VAL A 390 -1.77 -13.76 -19.14
C VAL A 390 -2.44 -15.09 -19.47
N LYS A 391 -1.85 -15.91 -20.37
CA LYS A 391 -2.34 -17.26 -20.65
C LYS A 391 -2.17 -18.22 -19.49
N ALA A 392 -1.15 -18.04 -18.66
CA ALA A 392 -1.01 -18.80 -17.41
C ALA A 392 -2.08 -18.40 -16.38
N SER A 393 -2.44 -17.11 -16.32
CA SER A 393 -3.51 -16.62 -15.44
C SER A 393 -4.90 -17.07 -15.90
N ASP A 394 -5.17 -17.01 -17.20
CA ASP A 394 -6.42 -17.44 -17.80
C ASP A 394 -6.17 -17.97 -19.23
N PRO A 395 -6.16 -19.30 -19.44
CA PRO A 395 -5.95 -19.88 -20.76
C PRO A 395 -6.98 -19.42 -21.81
N SER A 396 -8.19 -19.11 -21.36
CA SER A 396 -9.33 -18.71 -22.19
C SER A 396 -9.40 -17.20 -22.44
N CYS A 397 -8.48 -16.40 -21.89
CA CYS A 397 -8.46 -14.96 -22.19
C CYS A 397 -8.23 -14.72 -23.69
N ARG A 398 -8.86 -13.66 -24.20
CA ARG A 398 -8.67 -13.23 -25.60
C ARG A 398 -7.69 -12.07 -25.64
N ILE A 399 -6.52 -12.34 -26.20
CA ILE A 399 -5.49 -11.32 -26.43
C ILE A 399 -5.86 -10.49 -27.66
N PRO A 400 -5.86 -9.15 -27.59
CA PRO A 400 -6.08 -8.31 -28.76
C PRO A 400 -5.08 -8.64 -29.88
N GLN A 401 -5.52 -8.59 -31.13
CA GLN A 401 -4.61 -8.75 -32.27
C GLN A 401 -3.85 -7.42 -32.47
N ILE A 402 -2.60 -7.37 -31.99
CA ILE A 402 -1.79 -6.15 -32.07
C ILE A 402 -0.57 -6.41 -32.95
N ASP A 403 -0.29 -5.48 -33.86
CA ASP A 403 0.94 -5.49 -34.66
C ASP A 403 2.13 -5.13 -33.76
N PRO A 404 3.06 -6.06 -33.47
CA PRO A 404 4.19 -5.80 -32.58
C PRO A 404 5.10 -4.67 -33.08
N SER A 405 5.06 -4.35 -34.38
CA SER A 405 5.85 -3.27 -34.96
C SER A 405 5.30 -1.87 -34.69
N LYS A 406 4.05 -1.77 -34.22
CA LYS A 406 3.35 -0.50 -33.91
C LYS A 406 3.14 -0.29 -32.42
N LEU A 407 3.56 -1.24 -31.60
CA LEU A 407 3.29 -1.28 -30.18
C LEU A 407 4.34 -0.45 -29.42
N SER A 408 3.90 0.42 -28.52
CA SER A 408 4.78 1.21 -27.65
C SER A 408 5.04 0.49 -26.30
N GLU A 409 6.12 0.84 -25.60
CA GLU A 409 6.36 0.34 -24.24
C GLU A 409 5.22 0.71 -23.27
N ARG A 410 4.62 1.90 -23.46
CA ARG A 410 3.47 2.38 -22.67
C ARG A 410 2.21 1.52 -22.88
N GLN A 411 1.99 1.05 -24.11
CA GLN A 411 0.91 0.11 -24.42
C GLN A 411 1.14 -1.27 -23.78
N LEU A 412 2.40 -1.70 -23.62
CA LEU A 412 2.72 -2.94 -22.89
C LEU A 412 2.43 -2.80 -21.38
N ASP A 413 2.59 -1.60 -20.81
CA ASP A 413 2.31 -1.36 -19.38
C ASP A 413 0.82 -1.47 -19.02
N VAL A 414 -0.07 -1.24 -19.98
CA VAL A 414 -1.54 -1.36 -19.78
C VAL A 414 -2.11 -2.69 -20.29
N PHE A 415 -1.30 -3.49 -20.98
CA PHE A 415 -1.72 -4.73 -21.65
C PHE A 415 -2.39 -5.74 -20.72
N GLU A 416 -1.84 -5.95 -19.52
CA GLU A 416 -2.39 -6.92 -18.56
C GLU A 416 -3.80 -6.51 -18.08
N ARG A 417 -4.08 -5.21 -17.95
CA ARG A 417 -5.40 -4.67 -17.59
C ARG A 417 -6.42 -4.88 -18.71
N VAL A 418 -5.99 -4.69 -19.97
CA VAL A 418 -6.80 -4.96 -21.15
C VAL A 418 -7.20 -6.44 -21.21
N VAL A 419 -6.23 -7.35 -21.03
CA VAL A 419 -6.49 -8.79 -21.07
C VAL A 419 -7.31 -9.26 -19.86
N ALA A 420 -7.17 -8.62 -18.69
CA ALA A 420 -8.00 -8.92 -17.52
C ALA A 420 -9.49 -8.67 -17.76
N ILE A 421 -9.86 -7.60 -18.47
CA ILE A 421 -11.25 -7.36 -18.91
C ILE A 421 -11.69 -8.43 -19.91
N ARG A 422 -10.79 -8.84 -20.82
CA ARG A 422 -11.02 -9.86 -21.85
C ARG A 422 -10.75 -11.28 -21.35
N SER A 423 -11.03 -11.55 -20.08
CA SER A 423 -10.77 -12.82 -19.43
C SER A 423 -12.05 -13.59 -19.12
N LYS A 424 -11.95 -14.92 -19.04
CA LYS A 424 -13.02 -15.79 -18.53
C LYS A 424 -13.30 -15.48 -17.07
N LEU A 425 -12.30 -15.04 -16.31
CA LEU A 425 -12.48 -14.58 -14.94
C LEU A 425 -13.43 -13.37 -14.83
N ALA A 426 -13.26 -12.34 -15.67
CA ALA A 426 -14.16 -11.19 -15.73
C ALA A 426 -15.59 -11.60 -16.14
N MET A 427 -15.71 -12.49 -17.12
CA MET A 427 -17.00 -13.04 -17.53
C MET A 427 -17.69 -13.84 -16.41
N ASN A 428 -16.93 -14.64 -15.66
CA ASN A 428 -17.45 -15.38 -14.51
C ASN A 428 -17.89 -14.46 -13.37
N GLN A 429 -17.17 -13.35 -13.14
CA GLN A 429 -17.61 -12.31 -12.21
C GLN A 429 -18.97 -11.74 -12.64
N LEU A 430 -19.11 -11.35 -13.91
CA LEU A 430 -20.38 -10.84 -14.46
C LEU A 430 -21.54 -11.84 -14.28
N VAL A 431 -21.29 -13.13 -14.53
CA VAL A 431 -22.26 -14.21 -14.29
C VAL A 431 -22.65 -14.32 -12.81
N THR A 432 -21.66 -14.29 -11.91
CA THR A 432 -21.89 -14.34 -10.45
C THR A 432 -22.71 -13.16 -9.97
N LEU A 433 -22.34 -11.94 -10.37
CA LEU A 433 -23.08 -10.72 -10.05
C LEU A 433 -24.54 -10.80 -10.51
N THR A 434 -24.77 -11.25 -11.75
CA THR A 434 -26.12 -11.40 -12.31
C THR A 434 -26.93 -12.45 -11.54
N ARG A 435 -26.31 -13.57 -11.19
CA ARG A 435 -26.95 -14.66 -10.43
C ARG A 435 -27.34 -14.22 -9.02
N GLU A 436 -26.46 -13.51 -8.32
CA GLU A 436 -26.74 -12.95 -7.00
C GLU A 436 -27.88 -11.93 -7.07
N LEU A 437 -27.87 -11.07 -8.09
CA LEU A 437 -28.90 -10.04 -8.28
C LEU A 437 -30.28 -10.65 -8.47
N GLN A 438 -30.38 -11.65 -9.36
CA GLN A 438 -31.63 -12.33 -9.64
C GLN A 438 -32.17 -13.12 -8.45
N ARG A 439 -31.30 -13.72 -7.63
CA ARG A 439 -31.69 -14.43 -6.39
C ARG A 439 -32.23 -13.49 -5.31
N GLN A 440 -31.83 -12.21 -5.31
CA GLN A 440 -32.30 -11.22 -4.33
C GLN A 440 -33.61 -10.52 -4.73
N GLN A 441 -34.05 -10.63 -6.00
CA GLN A 441 -35.29 -9.97 -6.48
C GLN A 441 -36.59 -10.38 -5.72
N PRO A 442 -36.76 -11.61 -5.19
CA PRO A 442 -37.95 -11.94 -4.40
C PRO A 442 -37.98 -11.28 -3.01
N VAL A 443 -36.83 -10.89 -2.45
CA VAL A 443 -36.70 -10.40 -1.06
C VAL A 443 -36.93 -8.87 -0.96
N MET A 444 -36.59 -8.12 -2.02
CA MET A 444 -36.73 -6.65 -2.05
C MET A 444 -38.18 -6.16 -2.26
N ALA A 445 -39.11 -7.04 -2.62
CA ALA A 445 -40.53 -6.68 -2.82
C ALA A 445 -41.31 -6.49 -1.50
N GLN A 446 -40.70 -6.73 -0.32
CA GLN A 446 -41.38 -6.66 0.98
C GLN A 446 -41.03 -5.41 1.83
N ASP A 447 -40.06 -4.58 1.43
CA ASP A 447 -39.68 -3.34 2.17
C ASP A 447 -40.38 -2.08 1.61
N LEU A 448 -41.71 -2.13 1.48
CA LEU A 448 -42.51 -1.03 0.92
C LEU A 448 -42.81 0.13 1.91
N ASP A 449 -42.35 0.05 3.17
CA ASP A 449 -42.72 1.02 4.22
C ASP A 449 -41.68 2.12 4.53
N VAL A 450 -40.57 2.20 3.77
CA VAL A 450 -39.61 3.31 3.91
C VAL A 450 -39.85 4.35 2.80
N PRO A 451 -40.15 5.62 3.14
CA PRO A 451 -40.26 6.69 2.15
C PRO A 451 -38.97 6.75 1.31
N GLN A 452 -39.08 6.45 0.03
CA GLN A 452 -37.97 6.58 -0.90
C GLN A 452 -37.75 8.07 -1.18
N PRO A 453 -36.51 8.60 -1.07
CA PRO A 453 -36.24 9.99 -1.42
C PRO A 453 -36.67 10.27 -2.87
N GLU A 454 -37.27 11.41 -3.18
CA GLU A 454 -37.61 11.77 -4.57
C GLU A 454 -36.34 12.08 -5.39
N ASP A 455 -35.32 12.61 -4.74
CA ASP A 455 -34.06 13.07 -5.33
C ASP A 455 -33.06 11.92 -5.60
N LEU A 456 -32.47 11.93 -6.80
CA LEU A 456 -31.56 10.87 -7.26
C LEU A 456 -30.26 10.81 -6.44
N ILE A 457 -29.71 11.96 -6.01
CA ILE A 457 -28.49 12.02 -5.20
C ILE A 457 -28.75 11.37 -3.85
N ASP A 458 -29.89 11.69 -3.23
CA ASP A 458 -30.28 11.13 -1.94
C ASP A 458 -30.46 9.61 -1.99
N LYS A 459 -31.11 9.09 -3.06
CA LYS A 459 -31.23 7.63 -3.29
C LYS A 459 -29.85 6.96 -3.33
N ARG A 460 -28.89 7.53 -4.06
CA ARG A 460 -27.54 6.94 -4.18
C ARG A 460 -26.76 7.00 -2.86
N ILE A 461 -26.91 8.05 -2.05
CA ILE A 461 -26.32 8.14 -0.70
C ILE A 461 -26.87 7.05 0.22
N LEU A 462 -28.19 6.80 0.18
CA LEU A 462 -28.81 5.76 0.99
C LEU A 462 -28.34 4.35 0.62
N HIS A 463 -28.13 4.08 -0.67
CA HIS A 463 -27.55 2.81 -1.13
C HIS A 463 -26.13 2.60 -0.62
N LEU A 464 -25.29 3.64 -0.61
CA LEU A 464 -23.93 3.55 -0.07
C LEU A 464 -23.94 3.24 1.43
N LYS A 465 -24.90 3.80 2.19
CA LYS A 465 -25.06 3.54 3.63
C LYS A 465 -25.49 2.11 3.94
N ARG A 466 -26.31 1.50 3.08
CA ARG A 466 -26.90 0.15 3.30
C ARG A 466 -26.01 -1.02 2.86
N ALA A 467 -24.91 -0.78 2.18
CA ALA A 467 -24.05 -1.83 1.64
C ALA A 467 -23.11 -2.42 2.72
N VAL A 468 -23.65 -3.31 3.57
CA VAL A 468 -22.91 -3.97 4.67
C VAL A 468 -23.04 -5.50 4.54
N GLU A 469 -22.64 -6.06 3.40
CA GLU A 469 -22.49 -7.51 3.24
C GLU A 469 -21.25 -7.83 2.38
N GLU A 470 -20.61 -8.96 2.65
CA GLU A 470 -19.32 -9.37 2.05
C GLU A 470 -19.42 -9.96 0.61
N SER A 471 -20.62 -10.01 0.03
CA SER A 471 -20.85 -10.62 -1.30
C SER A 471 -20.23 -9.81 -2.46
N ALA A 472 -19.99 -10.47 -3.59
CA ALA A 472 -19.49 -9.83 -4.80
C ALA A 472 -20.45 -8.74 -5.30
N LEU A 473 -21.76 -9.00 -5.27
CA LEU A 473 -22.80 -8.03 -5.64
C LEU A 473 -22.82 -6.82 -4.70
N SER A 474 -22.66 -7.00 -3.39
CA SER A 474 -22.61 -5.88 -2.44
C SER A 474 -21.40 -4.98 -2.69
N LYS A 475 -20.21 -5.57 -2.92
CA LYS A 475 -19.01 -4.82 -3.33
C LYS A 475 -19.22 -4.07 -4.65
N PHE A 476 -19.86 -4.72 -5.63
CA PHE A 476 -20.17 -4.09 -6.90
C PHE A 476 -21.17 -2.94 -6.76
N ARG A 477 -22.24 -3.11 -5.97
CA ARG A 477 -23.25 -2.07 -5.72
C ARG A 477 -22.62 -0.80 -5.14
N VAL A 478 -21.63 -0.93 -4.25
CA VAL A 478 -20.87 0.23 -3.77
C VAL A 478 -20.14 0.93 -4.92
N ARG A 479 -19.38 0.17 -5.74
CA ARG A 479 -18.66 0.74 -6.90
C ARG A 479 -19.62 1.42 -7.88
N TYR A 480 -20.76 0.80 -8.17
CA TYR A 480 -21.77 1.35 -9.07
C TYR A 480 -22.42 2.61 -8.50
N ALA A 481 -22.82 2.58 -7.22
CA ALA A 481 -23.40 3.74 -6.56
C ALA A 481 -22.43 4.94 -6.51
N GLN A 482 -21.13 4.70 -6.35
CA GLN A 482 -20.10 5.74 -6.45
C GLN A 482 -20.10 6.41 -7.83
N VAL A 483 -20.10 5.62 -8.91
CA VAL A 483 -20.14 6.13 -10.29
C VAL A 483 -21.42 6.93 -10.54
N CYS A 484 -22.58 6.38 -10.17
CA CYS A 484 -23.86 7.05 -10.35
C CYS A 484 -23.96 8.35 -9.54
N LEU A 485 -23.46 8.37 -8.31
CA LEU A 485 -23.39 9.57 -7.48
C LEU A 485 -22.52 10.64 -8.13
N ALA A 486 -21.32 10.28 -8.61
CA ALA A 486 -20.41 11.21 -9.28
C ALA A 486 -21.06 11.83 -10.53
N ARG A 487 -21.71 11.01 -11.36
CA ARG A 487 -22.42 11.47 -12.56
C ARG A 487 -23.59 12.39 -12.23
N ALA A 488 -24.47 11.99 -11.32
CA ALA A 488 -25.61 12.82 -10.92
C ALA A 488 -25.16 14.19 -10.39
N VAL A 489 -24.07 14.24 -9.61
CA VAL A 489 -23.49 15.49 -9.12
C VAL A 489 -22.86 16.30 -10.24
N ASP A 490 -22.19 15.67 -11.20
CA ASP A 490 -21.54 16.37 -12.31
C ASP A 490 -22.55 16.84 -13.39
N GLU A 491 -23.68 16.16 -13.54
CA GLU A 491 -24.84 16.58 -14.35
C GLU A 491 -25.58 17.75 -13.72
N ASP A 492 -25.89 17.68 -12.42
CA ASP A 492 -26.54 18.78 -11.67
C ASP A 492 -25.71 20.08 -11.74
N LYS A 493 -24.37 19.97 -11.71
CA LYS A 493 -23.47 21.12 -11.97
C LYS A 493 -23.66 21.72 -13.34
N LYS A 494 -23.71 20.86 -14.36
CA LYS A 494 -23.82 21.25 -15.77
C LYS A 494 -25.17 21.93 -16.03
N ASP A 495 -26.25 21.37 -15.51
CA ASP A 495 -27.61 21.91 -15.65
C ASP A 495 -27.77 23.27 -14.95
N LYS A 496 -27.08 23.47 -13.82
CA LYS A 496 -27.02 24.75 -13.11
C LYS A 496 -26.02 25.75 -13.70
N GLY A 497 -25.27 25.38 -14.75
CA GLY A 497 -24.24 26.23 -15.37
C GLY A 497 -23.08 26.56 -14.42
N LEU A 498 -22.82 25.74 -13.40
CA LEU A 498 -21.83 26.00 -12.37
C LEU A 498 -20.50 25.30 -12.69
N ALA A 499 -19.38 26.03 -12.51
CA ALA A 499 -18.04 25.46 -12.64
C ALA A 499 -17.70 24.43 -11.54
N ARG A 500 -18.43 24.46 -10.41
CA ARG A 500 -18.29 23.55 -9.26
C ARG A 500 -19.67 23.29 -8.67
N ALA A 501 -19.90 22.08 -8.13
CA ALA A 501 -21.10 21.85 -7.32
C ALA A 501 -20.96 22.74 -6.08
N GLY A 502 -22.07 23.33 -5.64
CA GLY A 502 -22.09 24.02 -4.36
C GLY A 502 -21.63 23.03 -3.30
N HIS A 503 -20.39 23.19 -2.82
CA HIS A 503 -19.76 22.29 -1.85
C HIS A 503 -20.64 22.14 -0.59
N ASN A 504 -21.49 23.12 -0.30
CA ASN A 504 -22.44 23.12 0.80
C ASN A 504 -23.73 22.33 0.54
N ASP A 505 -24.16 22.14 -0.72
CA ASP A 505 -25.41 21.42 -1.04
C ASP A 505 -25.24 19.90 -0.91
N ILE A 506 -24.18 19.34 -1.50
CA ILE A 506 -23.88 17.91 -1.37
C ILE A 506 -23.52 17.55 0.07
N GLN A 507 -22.81 18.43 0.78
CA GLN A 507 -22.49 18.23 2.19
C GLN A 507 -23.77 18.26 3.05
N ALA A 508 -24.69 19.20 2.82
CA ALA A 508 -25.96 19.26 3.54
C ALA A 508 -26.84 18.02 3.28
N ARG A 509 -26.86 17.52 2.04
CA ARG A 509 -27.57 16.29 1.66
C ARG A 509 -26.96 15.06 2.34
N ALA A 510 -25.63 14.95 2.38
CA ALA A 510 -24.92 13.88 3.07
C ALA A 510 -25.18 13.90 4.59
N GLU A 511 -25.10 15.08 5.21
CA GLU A 511 -25.38 15.27 6.65
C GLU A 511 -26.82 14.88 6.99
N ARG A 512 -27.80 15.30 6.18
CA ARG A 512 -29.22 14.91 6.33
C ARG A 512 -29.43 13.39 6.27
N LEU A 513 -28.59 12.68 5.52
CA LEU A 513 -28.66 11.22 5.35
C LEU A 513 -27.69 10.47 6.28
N GLU A 514 -27.10 11.18 7.26
CA GLU A 514 -26.15 10.66 8.25
C GLU A 514 -24.87 10.07 7.63
N MET A 515 -24.45 10.60 6.49
CA MET A 515 -23.15 10.29 5.88
C MET A 515 -22.17 11.42 6.17
N SER A 516 -20.95 11.07 6.62
CA SER A 516 -19.97 12.11 6.92
C SER A 516 -19.50 12.82 5.65
N LYS A 517 -19.05 14.06 5.81
CA LYS A 517 -18.44 14.83 4.73
C LYS A 517 -17.22 14.12 4.11
N ALA A 518 -16.43 13.42 4.93
CA ALA A 518 -15.26 12.69 4.45
C ALA A 518 -15.69 11.49 3.58
N ASP A 519 -16.71 10.75 4.01
CA ASP A 519 -17.21 9.57 3.30
C ASP A 519 -17.83 9.94 1.95
N ILE A 520 -18.67 10.99 1.91
CA ILE A 520 -19.28 11.42 0.64
C ILE A 520 -18.22 11.91 -0.35
N ASN A 521 -17.19 12.64 0.12
CA ASN A 521 -16.09 13.09 -0.73
C ASN A 521 -15.24 11.94 -1.25
N TYR A 522 -14.95 10.95 -0.40
CA TYR A 522 -14.28 9.72 -0.82
C TYR A 522 -15.08 9.03 -1.92
N HIS A 523 -16.37 8.77 -1.71
CA HIS A 523 -17.22 8.10 -2.69
C HIS A 523 -17.35 8.88 -4.01
N LEU A 524 -17.42 10.21 -3.96
CA LEU A 524 -17.39 11.07 -5.15
C LEU A 524 -16.08 10.97 -5.93
N GLN A 525 -14.94 11.00 -5.24
CA GLN A 525 -13.64 10.87 -5.88
C GLN A 525 -13.46 9.49 -6.52
N GLU A 526 -13.88 8.45 -5.82
CA GLU A 526 -13.84 7.07 -6.32
C GLU A 526 -14.76 6.89 -7.54
N GLY A 527 -15.98 7.42 -7.47
CA GLY A 527 -16.93 7.40 -8.58
C GLY A 527 -16.37 8.07 -9.83
N ARG A 528 -15.72 9.23 -9.68
CA ARG A 528 -15.07 9.93 -10.81
C ARG A 528 -13.91 9.14 -11.40
N LYS A 529 -13.08 8.48 -10.59
CA LYS A 529 -12.00 7.61 -11.08
C LYS A 529 -12.57 6.47 -11.91
N TRP A 530 -13.56 5.74 -11.39
CA TRP A 530 -14.19 4.64 -12.11
C TRP A 530 -14.88 5.10 -13.40
N ALA A 531 -15.60 6.22 -13.36
CA ALA A 531 -16.21 6.82 -14.54
C ALA A 531 -15.17 7.21 -15.60
N THR A 532 -14.02 7.75 -15.16
CA THR A 532 -12.90 8.11 -16.06
C THR A 532 -12.29 6.87 -16.71
N ILE A 533 -12.05 5.82 -15.94
CA ILE A 533 -11.49 4.54 -16.43
C ILE A 533 -12.43 3.88 -17.46
N CYS A 534 -13.74 3.87 -17.20
CA CYS A 534 -14.70 3.28 -18.13
C CYS A 534 -14.91 4.17 -19.36
N GLY A 535 -14.76 5.49 -19.22
CA GLY A 535 -14.96 6.43 -20.32
C GLY A 535 -16.37 6.27 -20.93
N PRO A 536 -16.49 6.12 -22.26
CA PRO A 536 -17.77 5.88 -22.91
C PRO A 536 -18.29 4.44 -22.74
N HIS A 537 -17.48 3.50 -22.24
CA HIS A 537 -17.79 2.08 -22.15
C HIS A 537 -18.24 1.70 -20.74
N GLU A 538 -19.48 2.05 -20.39
CA GLU A 538 -20.01 1.86 -19.03
C GLU A 538 -20.06 0.39 -18.60
N GLY A 539 -20.26 -0.52 -19.57
CA GLY A 539 -20.31 -1.95 -19.34
C GLY A 539 -18.97 -2.58 -19.01
N LEU A 540 -17.86 -1.84 -19.11
CA LEU A 540 -16.57 -2.30 -18.56
C LEU A 540 -16.60 -2.36 -17.03
N LEU A 541 -17.40 -1.52 -16.36
CA LEU A 541 -17.41 -1.40 -14.90
C LEU A 541 -17.61 -2.74 -14.15
N PRO A 542 -18.58 -3.61 -14.51
CA PRO A 542 -18.74 -4.94 -13.90
C PRO A 542 -17.71 -5.97 -14.35
N LEU A 543 -16.96 -5.71 -15.43
CA LEU A 543 -15.87 -6.57 -15.93
C LEU A 543 -14.53 -6.26 -15.27
N ILE A 544 -14.35 -5.06 -14.72
CA ILE A 544 -13.21 -4.74 -13.86
C ILE A 544 -13.31 -5.61 -12.59
N LEU A 545 -12.28 -6.42 -12.35
CA LEU A 545 -12.28 -7.39 -11.24
C LEU A 545 -12.47 -6.69 -9.88
N LEU A 546 -13.33 -7.25 -9.04
CA LEU A 546 -13.68 -6.71 -7.72
C LEU A 546 -12.68 -7.11 -6.64
N ASP A 547 -12.12 -8.32 -6.77
CA ASP A 547 -11.13 -8.85 -5.85
C ASP A 547 -9.73 -8.44 -6.29
N SER A 548 -8.93 -7.86 -5.40
CA SER A 548 -7.52 -7.58 -5.64
C SER A 548 -6.67 -8.86 -5.68
N ASN A 549 -7.14 -9.95 -5.06
CA ASN A 549 -6.52 -11.29 -5.08
C ASN A 549 -7.00 -12.14 -6.28
N ASN A 550 -7.18 -11.50 -7.43
CA ASN A 550 -7.55 -12.19 -8.67
C ASN A 550 -6.30 -12.80 -9.37
N LYS A 551 -6.50 -13.72 -10.33
CA LYS A 551 -5.40 -14.40 -11.05
C LYS A 551 -4.49 -13.46 -11.86
N PHE A 552 -4.95 -12.24 -12.16
CA PHE A 552 -4.13 -11.20 -12.82
C PHE A 552 -3.39 -10.32 -11.79
N LYS A 553 -3.69 -10.44 -10.48
CA LYS A 553 -3.05 -9.72 -9.38
C LYS A 553 -3.05 -8.19 -9.58
N ILE A 554 -4.08 -7.65 -10.22
CA ILE A 554 -4.24 -6.21 -10.45
C ILE A 554 -4.99 -5.59 -9.27
N PRO A 555 -4.34 -4.83 -8.38
CA PRO A 555 -5.00 -4.18 -7.26
C PRO A 555 -5.81 -2.98 -7.73
N LYS A 556 -6.70 -2.48 -6.87
CA LYS A 556 -7.49 -1.27 -7.10
C LYS A 556 -6.64 -0.06 -7.50
N LYS A 557 -5.48 0.12 -6.86
CA LYS A 557 -4.51 1.17 -7.18
C LYS A 557 -4.04 1.08 -8.64
N GLY A 558 -3.77 -0.15 -9.10
CA GLY A 558 -3.35 -0.41 -10.48
C GLY A 558 -4.37 0.08 -11.51
N TRP A 559 -5.67 0.07 -11.22
CA TRP A 559 -6.69 0.65 -12.10
C TRP A 559 -6.72 2.19 -12.00
N HIS A 560 -6.56 2.75 -10.81
CA HIS A 560 -6.61 4.20 -10.57
C HIS A 560 -5.42 5.00 -11.15
N GLU A 561 -4.33 4.31 -11.44
CA GLU A 561 -3.14 4.84 -12.12
C GLU A 561 -3.37 5.08 -13.62
N LEU A 562 -4.42 4.51 -14.22
CA LEU A 562 -4.77 4.76 -15.62
C LEU A 562 -5.24 6.21 -15.81
N ARG A 563 -4.34 7.07 -16.28
CA ARG A 563 -4.61 8.49 -16.58
C ARG A 563 -3.82 8.95 -17.81
N GLY A 564 -4.29 10.03 -18.43
CA GLY A 564 -3.63 10.64 -19.58
C GLY A 564 -3.37 9.62 -20.70
N GLN A 565 -2.14 9.60 -21.20
CA GLN A 565 -1.74 8.74 -22.33
C GLN A 565 -1.84 7.24 -22.03
N TYR A 566 -1.71 6.80 -20.76
CA TYR A 566 -1.93 5.39 -20.39
C TYR A 566 -3.41 5.01 -20.49
N LEU A 567 -4.31 5.93 -20.16
CA LEU A 567 -5.76 5.70 -20.30
C LEU A 567 -6.16 5.67 -21.78
N GLU A 568 -5.60 6.56 -22.60
CA GLU A 568 -5.80 6.58 -24.05
C GLU A 568 -5.30 5.28 -24.69
N ASP A 569 -4.11 4.81 -24.34
CA ASP A 569 -3.57 3.53 -24.81
C ASP A 569 -4.43 2.35 -24.34
N PHE A 570 -4.93 2.38 -23.10
CA PHE A 570 -5.82 1.36 -22.56
C PHE A 570 -7.14 1.28 -23.34
N HIS A 571 -7.79 2.42 -23.62
CA HIS A 571 -8.99 2.47 -24.45
C HIS A 571 -8.70 2.08 -25.89
N GLY A 572 -7.56 2.51 -26.45
CA GLY A 572 -7.16 2.17 -27.82
C GLY A 572 -6.91 0.68 -28.02
N LEU A 573 -6.39 -0.03 -27.00
CA LEU A 573 -6.22 -1.49 -27.04
C LEU A 573 -7.52 -2.27 -26.80
N LEU A 574 -8.55 -1.60 -26.29
CA LEU A 574 -9.91 -2.13 -26.10
C LEU A 574 -10.84 -1.79 -27.27
N ASP A 575 -10.41 -0.98 -28.24
CA ASP A 575 -11.23 -0.59 -29.39
C ASP A 575 -11.26 -1.70 -30.46
N ASP A 576 -11.96 -2.78 -30.15
CA ASP A 576 -12.20 -3.88 -31.08
C ASP A 576 -13.59 -4.51 -30.88
N PRO A 577 -14.13 -5.20 -31.91
CA PRO A 577 -15.50 -5.73 -31.87
C PRO A 577 -15.77 -6.67 -30.68
N PHE A 578 -14.76 -7.42 -30.23
CA PHE A 578 -14.94 -8.33 -29.11
C PHE A 578 -15.10 -7.60 -27.78
N THR A 579 -14.38 -6.49 -27.56
CA THR A 579 -14.61 -5.65 -26.37
C THR A 579 -15.96 -4.96 -26.43
N GLN A 580 -16.42 -4.55 -27.61
CA GLN A 580 -17.76 -3.96 -27.77
C GLN A 580 -18.86 -4.94 -27.34
N ASP A 581 -18.72 -6.24 -27.67
CA ASP A 581 -19.65 -7.27 -27.19
C ASP A 581 -19.59 -7.46 -25.66
N LEU A 582 -18.39 -7.36 -25.05
CA LEU A 582 -18.21 -7.42 -23.60
C LEU A 582 -18.82 -6.20 -22.90
N ASP A 583 -18.60 -5.01 -23.43
CA ASP A 583 -19.21 -3.76 -22.96
C ASP A 583 -20.74 -3.85 -23.03
N ALA A 584 -21.30 -4.34 -24.14
CA ALA A 584 -22.72 -4.61 -24.25
C ALA A 584 -23.24 -5.59 -23.19
N ALA A 585 -22.51 -6.68 -22.91
CA ALA A 585 -22.89 -7.64 -21.87
C ALA A 585 -22.85 -7.02 -20.45
N GLY A 586 -21.83 -6.24 -20.15
CA GLY A 586 -21.77 -5.51 -18.89
C GLY A 586 -22.89 -4.48 -18.75
N LYS A 587 -23.25 -3.81 -19.86
CA LYS A 587 -24.35 -2.86 -19.89
C LYS A 587 -25.71 -3.51 -19.61
N VAL A 588 -25.96 -4.70 -20.17
CA VAL A 588 -27.14 -5.52 -19.83
C VAL A 588 -27.25 -5.75 -18.33
N PHE A 589 -26.15 -6.13 -17.67
CA PHE A 589 -26.17 -6.30 -16.21
C PHE A 589 -26.51 -5.01 -15.47
N LEU A 590 -25.94 -3.87 -15.88
CA LEU A 590 -26.26 -2.56 -15.28
C LEU A 590 -27.74 -2.21 -15.47
N ASP A 591 -28.31 -2.50 -16.64
CA ASP A 591 -29.72 -2.24 -16.94
C ASP A 591 -30.66 -3.14 -16.12
N ILE A 592 -30.27 -4.40 -15.87
CA ILE A 592 -30.97 -5.29 -14.93
C ILE A 592 -30.89 -4.73 -13.49
N LEU A 593 -29.70 -4.25 -13.09
CA LEU A 593 -29.45 -3.71 -11.76
C LEU A 593 -30.28 -2.44 -11.47
N ASP A 594 -30.43 -1.56 -12.45
CA ASP A 594 -31.30 -0.38 -12.36
C ASP A 594 -32.79 -0.70 -12.60
N GLY A 595 -33.13 -1.95 -12.91
CA GLY A 595 -34.50 -2.40 -13.16
C GLY A 595 -35.09 -1.96 -14.51
N LEU A 596 -34.23 -1.51 -15.43
CA LEU A 596 -34.59 -1.15 -16.81
C LEU A 596 -34.84 -2.39 -17.67
N GLU A 597 -34.16 -3.50 -17.36
CA GLU A 597 -34.39 -4.81 -17.98
C GLU A 597 -34.91 -5.84 -16.98
N LYS A 598 -35.90 -6.63 -17.40
CA LYS A 598 -36.37 -7.81 -16.66
C LYS A 598 -35.97 -9.05 -17.42
N VAL A 599 -35.30 -9.97 -16.74
CA VAL A 599 -34.88 -11.25 -17.33
C VAL A 599 -35.72 -12.39 -16.76
N VAL A 600 -36.33 -13.15 -17.65
CA VAL A 600 -37.12 -14.35 -17.32
C VAL A 600 -36.32 -15.58 -17.77
N LYS A 601 -36.23 -16.63 -16.94
CA LYS A 601 -35.44 -17.86 -17.21
C LYS A 601 -33.96 -17.56 -17.45
N TRP A 602 -33.34 -16.85 -16.52
CA TRP A 602 -31.91 -16.52 -16.57
C TRP A 602 -31.02 -17.74 -16.26
N GLU A 603 -31.55 -18.77 -15.58
CA GLU A 603 -30.79 -19.91 -15.07
C GLU A 603 -30.06 -20.69 -16.17
N PRO A 604 -30.68 -21.04 -17.32
CA PRO A 604 -29.98 -21.74 -18.39
C PRO A 604 -28.88 -20.88 -19.01
N ALA A 605 -29.17 -19.62 -19.35
CA ALA A 605 -28.19 -18.70 -19.95
C ALA A 605 -26.97 -18.47 -19.06
N LEU A 606 -27.17 -18.28 -17.74
CA LEU A 606 -26.07 -18.14 -16.78
C LEU A 606 -25.34 -19.46 -16.50
N THR A 607 -26.02 -20.61 -16.62
CA THR A 607 -25.40 -21.92 -16.45
C THR A 607 -24.51 -22.26 -17.64
N ASP A 608 -25.00 -22.03 -18.85
CA ASP A 608 -24.26 -22.21 -20.10
C ASP A 608 -23.05 -21.26 -20.14
N ALA A 609 -23.27 -19.97 -19.85
CA ALA A 609 -22.19 -18.99 -19.76
C ALA A 609 -21.13 -19.35 -18.72
N ALA A 610 -21.50 -19.96 -17.58
CA ALA A 610 -20.55 -20.40 -16.57
C ALA A 610 -19.75 -21.64 -17.01
N ARG A 611 -20.38 -22.57 -17.74
CA ARG A 611 -19.80 -23.85 -18.17
C ARG A 611 -18.92 -23.74 -19.41
N ASP A 612 -19.22 -22.79 -20.31
CA ASP A 612 -18.47 -22.61 -21.54
C ASP A 612 -17.00 -22.27 -21.26
N GLU A 613 -16.07 -23.16 -21.63
CA GLU A 613 -14.64 -22.94 -21.43
C GLU A 613 -14.08 -21.83 -22.35
N ASP A 614 -14.66 -21.69 -23.54
CA ASP A 614 -14.36 -20.60 -24.47
C ASP A 614 -15.08 -19.31 -24.08
N LEU A 615 -14.32 -18.22 -24.00
CA LEU A 615 -14.83 -16.92 -23.58
C LEU A 615 -15.90 -16.37 -24.53
N ALA A 616 -15.77 -16.54 -25.85
CA ALA A 616 -16.77 -16.01 -26.78
C ALA A 616 -18.07 -16.80 -26.76
N SER A 617 -18.00 -18.11 -26.57
CA SER A 617 -19.16 -18.97 -26.34
C SER A 617 -19.88 -18.56 -25.06
N ALA A 618 -19.12 -18.36 -23.97
CA ALA A 618 -19.66 -17.88 -22.70
C ALA A 618 -20.36 -16.52 -22.83
N LEU A 619 -19.74 -15.58 -23.55
CA LEU A 619 -20.31 -14.27 -23.83
C LEU A 619 -21.60 -14.39 -24.65
N LYS A 620 -21.61 -15.23 -25.68
CA LYS A 620 -22.80 -15.48 -26.51
C LYS A 620 -23.94 -16.09 -25.69
N SER A 621 -23.63 -17.03 -24.80
CA SER A 621 -24.59 -17.66 -23.88
C SER A 621 -25.15 -16.63 -22.89
N TYR A 622 -24.30 -15.76 -22.33
CA TYR A 622 -24.72 -14.66 -21.45
C TYR A 622 -25.63 -13.67 -22.18
N MET A 623 -25.31 -13.32 -23.43
CA MET A 623 -26.14 -12.42 -24.25
C MET A 623 -27.50 -13.00 -24.65
N LEU A 624 -27.82 -14.25 -24.29
CA LEU A 624 -29.20 -14.78 -24.41
C LEU A 624 -30.16 -14.19 -23.37
N LEU A 625 -29.65 -13.56 -22.30
CA LEU A 625 -30.46 -12.87 -21.29
C LEU A 625 -31.34 -11.78 -21.92
N THR A 626 -30.84 -11.08 -22.94
CA THR A 626 -31.59 -10.02 -23.64
C THR A 626 -32.53 -10.56 -24.72
N LYS A 627 -32.15 -11.66 -25.41
CA LYS A 627 -32.96 -12.24 -26.50
C LYS A 627 -34.26 -12.87 -26.02
N GLN A 628 -34.36 -13.27 -24.76
CA GLN A 628 -35.58 -13.85 -24.20
C GLN A 628 -36.63 -12.83 -23.75
N SER A 629 -36.28 -11.53 -23.68
CA SER A 629 -37.24 -10.44 -23.41
C SER A 629 -38.14 -10.14 -24.62
N SER A 630 -37.60 -10.30 -25.84
CA SER A 630 -38.28 -9.95 -27.10
C SER A 630 -39.40 -10.92 -27.56
N ARG A 631 -39.63 -12.05 -26.88
CA ARG A 631 -40.65 -13.06 -27.26
C ARG A 631 -41.92 -13.07 -26.40
N LEU A 632 -42.00 -12.24 -25.37
CA LEU A 632 -43.24 -11.95 -24.64
C LEU A 632 -43.72 -10.54 -25.00
N GLY A 633 -44.01 -10.35 -26.28
CA GLY A 633 -44.72 -9.16 -26.76
C GLY A 633 -46.13 -9.14 -26.17
N TYR A 634 -46.30 -8.39 -25.09
CA TYR A 634 -47.62 -7.88 -24.74
C TYR A 634 -47.98 -6.82 -25.78
N VAL A 635 -49.02 -7.13 -26.54
CA VAL A 635 -49.80 -6.21 -27.36
C VAL A 635 -50.19 -5.03 -26.48
N VAL A 636 -49.56 -3.87 -26.68
CA VAL A 636 -50.17 -2.59 -26.33
C VAL A 636 -50.76 -2.05 -27.62
N SER A 637 -52.06 -2.22 -27.75
CA SER A 637 -52.88 -1.57 -28.76
C SER A 637 -52.69 -0.06 -28.66
N ASN A 638 -52.29 0.53 -29.79
CA ASN A 638 -52.41 1.96 -30.06
C ASN A 638 -53.85 2.43 -29.78
N THR A 639 -53.99 3.41 -28.89
CA THR A 639 -54.96 4.50 -29.07
C THR A 639 -54.34 5.79 -28.52
N MET A 640 -53.77 6.57 -29.45
CA MET A 640 -53.79 8.03 -29.33
C MET A 640 -55.25 8.48 -29.32
N GLY A 641 -55.59 9.44 -28.46
CA GLY A 641 -56.93 10.01 -28.42
C GLY A 641 -57.07 11.05 -27.32
N GLU A 642 -56.54 12.23 -27.60
CA GLU A 642 -57.13 13.54 -27.26
C GLU A 642 -57.37 13.92 -25.79
N TRP A 643 -56.69 15.00 -25.40
CA TRP A 643 -57.02 15.86 -24.27
C TRP A 643 -58.38 16.54 -24.47
N PRO A 644 -59.26 16.60 -23.47
CA PRO A 644 -60.27 17.63 -23.39
C PRO A 644 -59.82 18.76 -22.46
N THR A 645 -59.92 19.94 -23.04
CA THR A 645 -59.89 21.28 -22.45
C THR A 645 -60.66 21.43 -21.14
N LEU A 646 -60.11 22.32 -20.29
CA LEU A 646 -60.76 23.01 -19.18
C LEU A 646 -62.21 23.42 -19.50
N ASP A 647 -63.15 23.05 -18.63
CA ASP A 647 -64.30 23.90 -18.34
C ASP A 647 -64.84 23.71 -16.91
N GLY A 648 -65.22 24.85 -16.34
CA GLY A 648 -66.26 25.10 -15.34
C GLY A 648 -66.59 24.14 -14.18
N SER A 649 -66.43 24.70 -12.99
CA SER A 649 -67.46 24.81 -11.93
C SER A 649 -67.42 23.89 -10.69
N TRP A 650 -67.13 24.55 -9.56
CA TRP A 650 -67.90 24.57 -8.30
C TRP A 650 -68.74 23.32 -7.91
N HIS A 651 -68.37 22.64 -6.83
CA HIS A 651 -69.02 22.75 -5.50
C HIS A 651 -68.53 21.70 -4.49
N SER A 652 -68.65 22.08 -3.22
CA SER A 652 -68.35 21.36 -1.99
C SER A 652 -68.83 19.91 -1.91
N ARG A 653 -68.04 19.05 -1.27
CA ARG A 653 -68.29 18.53 0.09
C ARG A 653 -67.06 17.84 0.65
#